data_AF-A0A442TIM0-F1
#
_entry.id   AF-A0A442TIM0-F1
#
_cell.length_a   1.000
_cell.length_b   1.000
_cell.length_c   1.000
_cell.angle_alpha   90.00
_cell.angle_beta   90.00
_cell.angle_gamma   90.00
#
_symmetry.space_group_name_H-M   'P 1'
#
loop_
_entity.id
_entity.type
_entity.pdbx_description
1 polymer ?
#
loop_
_entity_poly.entity_id
_entity_poly.type
_entity_poly.pdbx_seq_one_letter_code
_entity_poly.pdbx_strand_id
1 'polypeptide(L)'
;MVDLAATVWRDFVTDGVPSSGTNKTRKHDVRQWGAYLESLANLSFTNGKVYATKAAMDADLVPAANTSAIVSGNGANDGLYMKVGATGVGSWTRLLDFVPGTQIVHAVDAGAGTPNAIIATSAVSLSTSGAQIVRLDVFETNTASPVTVAFNGGSALTIKTAAGNDVVVGGLTAGPLLGMVSGSTFRLLSDQASAAVLSGAETAAATSVSSAAAALAAANAGFVFDSQSDAQAATIPGVLDFVRTAGYASAGGGGEALYKKVGSEPSHAGKFQSADGAWWEIAEAIPTLAQFGGDKAGSVEATALITSMLSAFDTIKIPAGTWKVEAITLTAGKTLLTDGLKTIIQQKSGVAIGTRIINITGSNVTVGSFKAIGNIATDTDEQNFVVYVRGAADISNIVIGDIIAENIRGDAVYIGGLTTAKVTNLSIGNITGNNVLRNVVSITGGEQISIGAISGNACGYFMFDVEPNANSQKCDLIDVQSIRGHCVGVVGLRAQKDKRIGRVRVGMLDLDPTLTADSTPAYGHRATLIVDAIALRNVEHVQVGMLKARNFGRSAARVTFNHGEYGCGVLDVGIVDIEDCITTDVTSLSAFIVGNVHTFIIRGGHVRLTTASHRLLLSNTTGISSTDRINPFVDVTVTCNGTLGWGVFGGVYRSCKVHPAAGRICHTIRLASTANVDISTLNNGDTIDGVAVATGDIVLLKDQTAGAENGFYSIGAAAPAVRWNPGGNGSEDFVDVYAFVRLGTANAEKFFSCTNATDPVLGTTSITFAEAAPHDAYLFNNSRDVVIIGSNFVLGRAGNDCTNFSIIGTNWKTTHASIVWNQSTLADGSRHNYVGSVLNGVTYVASNDIEATATVDPASLMPGQRTATATIAVAGAALGNIAKASFSLNLAPVRIIAWVSAANTVSYYFENPQALLTGSATYDAASIAAGAEVTTTVTVTGAAIGDVVVGTSHGVDQAGLTIEGYVSAANTVTAVVRNGTGGAVDLASATLRAVVLPVAATDIASGTLKIRVEK
;
A
#
# COMPACT_ATOMS: atom_id res chain seq x y z
N MET A 1 -29.81 -97.17 97.84
CA MET A 1 -30.89 -96.33 97.27
C MET A 1 -31.75 -95.91 98.44
N VAL A 2 -31.91 -94.61 98.69
CA VAL A 2 -32.77 -94.13 99.80
C VAL A 2 -34.22 -94.27 99.34
N ASP A 3 -35.08 -94.84 100.19
CA ASP A 3 -36.50 -94.99 99.88
C ASP A 3 -37.19 -93.64 99.77
N LEU A 4 -38.12 -93.54 98.83
CA LEU A 4 -38.84 -92.31 98.54
C LEU A 4 -39.99 -92.09 99.52
N ALA A 5 -40.45 -90.85 99.63
CA ALA A 5 -41.50 -90.46 100.56
C ALA A 5 -42.79 -91.31 100.43
N ALA A 6 -43.16 -91.70 99.21
CA ALA A 6 -44.33 -92.55 98.97
C ALA A 6 -44.24 -93.93 99.65
N THR A 7 -43.04 -94.48 99.78
CA THR A 7 -42.80 -95.78 100.42
C THR A 7 -42.70 -95.64 101.94
N VAL A 8 -42.09 -94.55 102.41
CA VAL A 8 -41.87 -94.29 103.84
C VAL A 8 -43.17 -93.91 104.56
N TRP A 9 -44.09 -93.21 103.89
CA TRP A 9 -45.30 -92.62 104.49
C TRP A 9 -46.63 -93.27 104.06
N ARG A 10 -46.62 -94.47 103.49
CA ARG A 10 -47.84 -95.20 103.08
C ARG A 10 -48.84 -95.44 104.23
N ASP A 11 -50.12 -95.59 103.91
CA ASP A 11 -51.24 -95.71 104.87
C ASP A 11 -51.39 -97.09 105.52
N PHE A 12 -51.09 -98.18 104.79
CA PHE A 12 -51.23 -99.57 105.24
C PHE A 12 -49.91 -100.37 105.12
N VAL A 13 -49.73 -101.41 105.95
CA VAL A 13 -48.48 -102.19 106.02
C VAL A 13 -48.12 -102.81 104.66
N THR A 14 -49.14 -103.29 103.95
CA THR A 14 -49.08 -103.63 102.52
C THR A 14 -49.85 -102.56 101.76
N ASP A 15 -49.19 -101.96 100.77
CA ASP A 15 -49.74 -100.82 100.05
C ASP A 15 -51.09 -101.17 99.40
N GLY A 16 -52.09 -100.31 99.61
CA GLY A 16 -53.45 -100.52 99.13
C GLY A 16 -54.29 -101.62 99.79
N VAL A 17 -53.82 -102.30 100.85
CA VAL A 17 -54.55 -103.42 101.50
C VAL A 17 -54.97 -103.07 102.94
N PRO A 18 -56.23 -102.65 103.17
CA PRO A 18 -56.69 -102.20 104.49
C PRO A 18 -56.63 -103.28 105.59
N SER A 19 -56.76 -104.56 105.22
CA SER A 19 -56.70 -105.69 106.16
C SER A 19 -55.29 -105.98 106.69
N SER A 20 -54.24 -105.36 106.13
CA SER A 20 -52.86 -105.50 106.62
C SER A 20 -52.56 -104.66 107.87
N GLY A 21 -53.50 -103.80 108.27
CA GLY A 21 -53.34 -102.86 109.38
C GLY A 21 -52.63 -101.57 108.96
N THR A 22 -52.78 -100.53 109.78
CA THR A 22 -52.17 -99.21 109.54
C THR A 22 -50.64 -99.29 109.60
N ASN A 23 -49.97 -98.74 108.59
CA ASN A 23 -48.51 -98.69 108.58
C ASN A 23 -47.99 -97.77 109.69
N LYS A 24 -46.96 -98.21 110.39
CA LYS A 24 -46.27 -97.39 111.40
C LYS A 24 -44.89 -97.03 110.85
N THR A 25 -44.75 -95.81 110.33
CA THR A 25 -43.51 -95.31 109.73
C THR A 25 -42.32 -95.44 110.68
N ARG A 26 -41.23 -96.05 110.20
CA ARG A 26 -40.00 -96.20 110.97
C ARG A 26 -39.22 -94.89 110.96
N LYS A 27 -38.87 -94.38 112.14
CA LYS A 27 -38.11 -93.12 112.31
C LYS A 27 -36.73 -93.13 111.62
N HIS A 28 -36.15 -94.30 111.40
CA HIS A 28 -34.87 -94.46 110.69
C HIS A 28 -34.97 -94.02 109.22
N ASP A 29 -36.02 -94.43 108.53
CA ASP A 29 -36.18 -94.21 107.09
C ASP A 29 -36.50 -92.73 106.79
N VAL A 30 -37.21 -92.08 107.72
CA VAL A 30 -37.46 -90.63 107.69
C VAL A 30 -36.16 -89.82 107.84
N ARG A 31 -35.23 -90.25 108.69
CA ARG A 31 -33.94 -89.57 108.88
C ARG A 31 -33.00 -89.75 107.68
N GLN A 32 -33.00 -90.93 107.05
CA GLN A 32 -32.22 -91.16 105.83
C GLN A 32 -32.70 -90.30 104.66
N TRP A 33 -34.02 -90.11 104.53
CA TRP A 33 -34.59 -89.20 103.54
C TRP A 33 -34.27 -87.72 103.86
N GLY A 34 -34.34 -87.31 105.13
CA GLY A 34 -33.97 -85.96 105.57
C GLY A 34 -32.49 -85.61 105.34
N ALA A 35 -31.57 -86.52 105.67
CA ALA A 35 -30.12 -86.32 105.48
C ALA A 35 -29.72 -86.20 103.99
N TYR A 36 -30.46 -86.86 103.08
CA TYR A 36 -30.25 -86.72 101.65
C TYR A 36 -30.61 -85.31 101.15
N LEU A 37 -31.71 -84.72 101.64
CA LEU A 37 -32.12 -83.35 101.30
C LEU A 37 -31.14 -82.30 101.85
N GLU A 38 -30.64 -82.48 103.08
CA GLU A 38 -29.63 -81.58 103.67
C GLU A 38 -28.29 -81.62 102.94
N SER A 39 -27.92 -82.75 102.33
CA SER A 39 -26.67 -82.90 101.56
C SER A 39 -26.62 -82.10 100.25
N LEU A 40 -27.77 -81.76 99.67
CA LEU A 40 -27.86 -80.99 98.43
C LEU A 40 -27.75 -79.47 98.66
N ALA A 41 -27.95 -79.01 99.91
CA ALA A 41 -27.94 -77.59 100.25
C ALA A 41 -26.55 -76.99 100.53
N ASN A 42 -25.46 -77.78 100.48
CA ASN A 42 -24.14 -77.38 100.98
C ASN A 42 -23.04 -77.26 99.89
N LEU A 43 -23.36 -76.68 98.72
CA LEU A 43 -22.41 -76.48 97.61
C LEU A 43 -21.77 -75.08 97.64
N SER A 44 -20.70 -74.91 98.43
CA SER A 44 -19.72 -73.81 98.32
C SER A 44 -18.38 -74.38 97.86
N PHE A 45 -17.75 -73.79 96.83
CA PHE A 45 -16.55 -74.31 96.14
C PHE A 45 -15.31 -74.52 97.05
N THR A 46 -15.33 -74.07 98.31
CA THR A 46 -14.24 -74.25 99.27
C THR A 46 -14.68 -74.80 100.62
N ASN A 47 -15.99 -75.07 100.82
CA ASN A 47 -16.55 -75.51 102.11
C ASN A 47 -16.01 -74.70 103.33
N GLY A 48 -15.80 -73.40 103.16
CA GLY A 48 -15.28 -72.49 104.20
C GLY A 48 -13.77 -72.58 104.50
N LYS A 49 -12.99 -73.34 103.71
CA LYS A 49 -11.56 -73.55 103.93
C LYS A 49 -10.69 -72.65 103.04
N VAL A 50 -10.38 -71.46 103.57
CA VAL A 50 -9.43 -70.50 102.99
C VAL A 50 -8.31 -70.25 104.00
N TYR A 51 -7.06 -70.35 103.57
CA TYR A 51 -5.88 -70.24 104.42
C TYR A 51 -4.95 -69.12 103.95
N ALA A 52 -4.38 -68.38 104.89
CA ALA A 52 -3.38 -67.35 104.61
C ALA A 52 -2.00 -67.93 104.27
N THR A 53 -1.70 -69.19 104.67
CA THR A 53 -0.45 -69.86 104.32
C THR A 53 -0.66 -71.34 104.02
N LYS A 54 0.23 -71.90 103.20
CA LYS A 54 0.24 -73.33 102.88
C LYS A 54 0.57 -74.18 104.12
N ALA A 55 1.43 -73.68 105.02
CA ALA A 55 1.72 -74.37 106.27
C ALA A 55 0.48 -74.47 107.17
N ALA A 56 -0.36 -73.42 107.23
CA ALA A 56 -1.61 -73.44 107.99
C ALA A 56 -2.62 -74.44 107.40
N MET A 57 -2.71 -74.53 106.07
CA MET A 57 -3.52 -75.55 105.39
C MET A 57 -2.97 -76.96 105.64
N ASP A 58 -1.65 -77.16 105.48
CA ASP A 58 -0.99 -78.46 105.65
C ASP A 58 -1.12 -78.99 107.09
N ALA A 59 -1.19 -78.09 108.08
CA ALA A 59 -1.48 -78.44 109.47
C ALA A 59 -2.96 -78.83 109.69
N ASP A 60 -3.90 -78.30 108.90
CA ASP A 60 -5.31 -78.67 108.96
C ASP A 60 -5.60 -79.91 108.11
N LEU A 61 -5.34 -81.09 108.68
CA LEU A 61 -5.67 -82.38 108.07
C LEU A 61 -7.05 -82.91 108.47
N VAL A 62 -7.82 -82.17 109.28
CA VAL A 62 -9.15 -82.55 109.74
C VAL A 62 -10.17 -82.70 108.61
N PRO A 63 -10.14 -81.91 107.51
CA PRO A 63 -11.10 -82.07 106.41
C PRO A 63 -11.08 -83.47 105.81
N ALA A 64 -12.24 -83.91 105.32
CA ALA A 64 -12.38 -85.20 104.64
C ALA A 64 -11.62 -85.21 103.30
N ALA A 65 -11.26 -86.40 102.82
CA ALA A 65 -10.68 -86.58 101.50
C ALA A 65 -11.55 -85.89 100.42
N ASN A 66 -10.90 -85.31 99.41
CA ASN A 66 -11.50 -84.54 98.32
C ASN A 66 -12.12 -83.18 98.71
N THR A 67 -11.96 -82.72 99.96
CA THR A 67 -12.31 -81.33 100.32
C THR A 67 -11.39 -80.36 99.60
N SER A 68 -11.93 -79.33 98.96
CA SER A 68 -11.17 -78.24 98.35
C SER A 68 -10.83 -77.15 99.37
N ALA A 69 -9.68 -76.51 99.18
CA ALA A 69 -9.24 -75.36 99.96
C ALA A 69 -8.47 -74.36 99.11
N ILE A 70 -8.47 -73.10 99.50
CA ILE A 70 -7.68 -72.05 98.85
C ILE A 70 -6.57 -71.59 99.79
N VAL A 71 -5.34 -71.47 99.27
CA VAL A 71 -4.28 -70.66 99.89
C VAL A 71 -4.17 -69.36 99.10
N SER A 72 -4.20 -68.22 99.79
CA SER A 72 -4.09 -66.90 99.17
C SER A 72 -3.26 -65.95 100.04
N GLY A 73 -2.35 -65.18 99.43
CA GLY A 73 -1.46 -64.24 100.12
C GLY A 73 -0.11 -64.83 100.57
N ASN A 74 0.25 -66.02 100.11
CA ASN A 74 1.45 -66.78 100.44
C ASN A 74 2.39 -67.02 99.23
N GLY A 75 2.38 -66.09 98.28
CA GLY A 75 3.37 -66.05 97.19
C GLY A 75 3.23 -67.23 96.21
N ALA A 76 4.35 -67.92 95.94
CA ALA A 76 4.40 -69.08 95.05
C ALA A 76 3.50 -70.26 95.48
N ASN A 77 2.97 -70.23 96.71
CA ASN A 77 2.04 -71.23 97.25
C ASN A 77 0.56 -70.85 97.10
N ASP A 78 0.24 -69.74 96.43
CA ASP A 78 -1.16 -69.33 96.22
C ASP A 78 -1.86 -70.22 95.22
N GLY A 79 -2.96 -70.86 95.60
CA GLY A 79 -3.55 -71.87 94.74
C GLY A 79 -4.80 -72.53 95.28
N LEU A 80 -5.43 -73.32 94.43
CA LEU A 80 -6.46 -74.28 94.81
C LEU A 80 -5.79 -75.59 95.20
N TYR A 81 -6.16 -76.14 96.35
CA TYR A 81 -5.66 -77.39 96.89
C TYR A 81 -6.82 -78.33 97.19
N MET A 82 -6.53 -79.62 97.21
CA MET A 82 -7.48 -80.66 97.55
C MET A 82 -6.88 -81.63 98.56
N LYS A 83 -7.68 -81.98 99.56
CA LYS A 83 -7.29 -82.89 100.63
C LYS A 83 -7.18 -84.31 100.08
N VAL A 84 -6.06 -84.97 100.38
CA VAL A 84 -5.80 -86.38 100.08
C VAL A 84 -5.65 -87.15 101.39
N GLY A 85 -6.30 -88.31 101.48
CA GLY A 85 -6.34 -89.14 102.70
C GLY A 85 -7.49 -88.77 103.65
N ALA A 86 -7.86 -89.72 104.51
CA ALA A 86 -8.97 -89.61 105.45
C ALA A 86 -8.80 -88.46 106.47
N THR A 87 -9.91 -88.01 107.08
CA THR A 87 -9.91 -86.98 108.14
C THR A 87 -8.88 -87.27 109.23
N GLY A 88 -8.04 -86.29 109.55
CA GLY A 88 -7.02 -86.33 110.60
C GLY A 88 -5.64 -86.86 110.16
N VAL A 89 -5.52 -87.41 108.94
CA VAL A 89 -4.27 -87.97 108.39
C VAL A 89 -4.11 -87.60 106.91
N GLY A 90 -2.92 -87.74 106.31
CA GLY A 90 -2.70 -87.49 104.87
C GLY A 90 -2.09 -86.11 104.56
N SER A 91 -2.38 -85.56 103.38
CA SER A 91 -1.75 -84.32 102.88
C SER A 91 -2.69 -83.50 101.98
N TRP A 92 -2.24 -82.33 101.53
CA TRP A 92 -2.94 -81.50 100.54
C TRP A 92 -2.17 -81.48 99.21
N THR A 93 -2.86 -81.79 98.13
CA THR A 93 -2.33 -81.73 96.76
C THR A 93 -2.80 -80.45 96.08
N ARG A 94 -1.88 -79.72 95.45
CA ARG A 94 -2.22 -78.52 94.68
C ARG A 94 -2.87 -78.91 93.36
N LEU A 95 -4.01 -78.31 93.07
CA LEU A 95 -4.75 -78.48 91.82
C LEU A 95 -4.51 -77.33 90.84
N LEU A 96 -4.42 -76.10 91.33
CA LEU A 96 -4.11 -74.91 90.53
C LEU A 96 -3.02 -74.11 91.22
N ASP A 97 -2.11 -73.55 90.43
CA ASP A 97 -1.00 -72.72 90.92
C ASP A 97 -1.30 -71.22 90.98
N PHE A 98 -2.58 -70.88 90.86
CA PHE A 98 -3.13 -69.56 91.07
C PHE A 98 -4.48 -69.65 91.80
N VAL A 99 -4.92 -68.53 92.37
CA VAL A 99 -6.21 -68.45 93.08
C VAL A 99 -7.36 -68.41 92.05
N PRO A 100 -8.35 -69.31 92.12
CA PRO A 100 -9.53 -69.25 91.26
C PRO A 100 -10.18 -67.86 91.29
N GLY A 101 -10.42 -67.26 90.11
CA GLY A 101 -10.86 -65.86 89.97
C GLY A 101 -9.76 -64.88 89.53
N THR A 102 -8.50 -65.32 89.43
CA THR A 102 -7.36 -64.50 88.97
C THR A 102 -6.79 -64.96 87.61
N GLN A 103 -7.63 -65.47 86.71
CA GLN A 103 -7.20 -66.02 85.41
C GLN A 103 -6.52 -64.96 84.52
N ILE A 104 -6.86 -63.69 84.71
CA ILE A 104 -6.20 -62.55 84.09
C ILE A 104 -5.61 -61.69 85.21
N VAL A 105 -4.30 -61.42 85.13
CA VAL A 105 -3.58 -60.60 86.09
C VAL A 105 -3.13 -59.31 85.41
N HIS A 106 -3.36 -58.18 86.07
CA HIS A 106 -2.82 -56.90 85.64
C HIS A 106 -1.48 -56.65 86.34
N ALA A 107 -0.45 -56.44 85.55
CA ALA A 107 0.89 -56.07 85.99
C ALA A 107 1.26 -54.73 85.37
N VAL A 108 1.85 -53.84 86.17
CA VAL A 108 2.21 -52.49 85.76
C VAL A 108 3.71 -52.30 85.88
N ASP A 109 4.36 -51.93 84.79
CA ASP A 109 5.68 -51.31 84.82
C ASP A 109 5.51 -49.82 85.16
N ALA A 110 5.87 -49.43 86.37
CA ALA A 110 5.79 -48.05 86.83
C ALA A 110 7.09 -47.25 86.54
N GLY A 111 8.00 -47.79 85.71
CA GLY A 111 9.29 -47.17 85.38
C GLY A 111 10.40 -47.45 86.40
N ALA A 112 10.26 -48.49 87.24
CA ALA A 112 11.27 -48.88 88.21
C ALA A 112 12.47 -49.63 87.57
N GLY A 113 12.29 -50.16 86.35
CA GLY A 113 13.33 -50.83 85.55
C GLY A 113 13.92 -49.95 84.45
N THR A 114 14.50 -50.57 83.41
CA THR A 114 14.90 -49.90 82.16
C THR A 114 13.98 -50.36 81.02
N PRO A 115 13.94 -49.67 79.86
CA PRO A 115 13.13 -50.11 78.72
C PRO A 115 13.39 -51.54 78.24
N ASN A 116 14.57 -52.11 78.58
CA ASN A 116 15.00 -53.44 78.16
C ASN A 116 15.06 -54.46 79.33
N ALA A 117 14.91 -53.99 80.57
CA ALA A 117 14.87 -54.79 81.79
C ALA A 117 13.74 -54.26 82.68
N ILE A 118 12.53 -54.70 82.32
CA ILE A 118 11.26 -54.22 82.88
C ILE A 118 11.07 -54.81 84.28
N ILE A 119 10.63 -53.97 85.22
CA ILE A 119 10.23 -54.41 86.57
C ILE A 119 8.75 -54.07 86.72
N ALA A 120 7.92 -55.10 86.83
CA ALA A 120 6.46 -54.96 86.88
C ALA A 120 5.89 -55.46 88.20
N THR A 121 4.87 -54.76 88.71
CA THR A 121 4.16 -55.10 89.95
C THR A 121 2.72 -55.51 89.67
N SER A 122 2.24 -56.56 90.32
CA SER A 122 0.84 -57.02 90.31
C SER A 122 0.33 -57.29 91.72
N ALA A 123 -0.99 -57.18 91.93
CA ALA A 123 -1.61 -57.38 93.25
C ALA A 123 -1.61 -58.84 93.74
N VAL A 124 -1.38 -59.80 92.83
CA VAL A 124 -1.33 -61.24 93.12
C VAL A 124 -0.10 -61.86 92.47
N SER A 125 0.39 -62.95 93.06
CA SER A 125 1.49 -63.73 92.48
C SER A 125 1.07 -64.42 91.19
N LEU A 126 1.98 -64.46 90.22
CA LEU A 126 1.73 -65.11 88.94
C LEU A 126 1.93 -66.63 89.03
N SER A 127 1.12 -67.35 88.26
CA SER A 127 1.23 -68.78 87.99
C SER A 127 2.57 -69.09 87.34
N THR A 128 3.35 -69.95 88.00
CA THR A 128 4.65 -70.42 87.49
C THR A 128 4.50 -71.39 86.31
N SER A 129 3.34 -72.03 86.17
CA SER A 129 3.03 -72.96 85.07
C SER A 129 2.55 -72.27 83.79
N GLY A 130 2.27 -70.96 83.84
CA GLY A 130 1.76 -70.21 82.70
C GLY A 130 0.25 -70.29 82.50
N ALA A 131 -0.48 -70.75 83.52
CA ALA A 131 -1.93 -70.95 83.45
C ALA A 131 -2.76 -69.65 83.53
N GLN A 132 -2.10 -68.49 83.67
CA GLN A 132 -2.72 -67.16 83.70
C GLN A 132 -2.28 -66.31 82.51
N ILE A 133 -3.19 -65.46 82.02
CA ILE A 133 -2.86 -64.37 81.09
C ILE A 133 -2.48 -63.15 81.92
N VAL A 134 -1.37 -62.52 81.57
CA VAL A 134 -0.90 -61.28 82.19
C VAL A 134 -1.08 -60.14 81.19
N ARG A 135 -1.84 -59.14 81.60
CA ARG A 135 -1.82 -57.83 80.97
C ARG A 135 -0.69 -57.03 81.60
N LEU A 136 0.40 -56.85 80.86
CA LEU A 136 1.52 -56.01 81.27
C LEU A 136 1.36 -54.64 80.60
N ASP A 137 1.30 -53.58 81.38
CA ASP A 137 1.38 -52.21 80.87
C ASP A 137 2.85 -51.78 80.86
N VAL A 138 3.43 -51.57 79.67
CA VAL A 138 4.83 -51.14 79.46
C VAL A 138 4.91 -49.62 79.54
N PHE A 139 5.91 -49.10 80.28
CA PHE A 139 6.05 -47.65 80.51
C PHE A 139 6.63 -46.91 79.31
N GLU A 140 7.67 -47.46 78.68
CA GLU A 140 8.43 -46.81 77.61
C GLU A 140 8.96 -47.80 76.58
N THR A 141 9.32 -47.28 75.40
CA THR A 141 9.68 -48.12 74.25
C THR A 141 11.05 -48.78 74.43
N ASN A 142 11.16 -50.08 74.12
CA ASN A 142 12.43 -50.79 74.24
C ASN A 142 13.47 -50.28 73.23
N THR A 143 14.72 -50.13 73.67
CA THR A 143 15.83 -49.59 72.86
C THR A 143 16.88 -50.63 72.49
N ALA A 144 16.76 -51.85 73.01
CA ALA A 144 17.63 -52.99 72.75
C ALA A 144 16.83 -54.31 72.73
N SER A 145 17.50 -55.39 72.34
CA SER A 145 16.99 -56.76 72.32
C SER A 145 18.10 -57.71 72.79
N PRO A 146 17.84 -58.75 73.62
CA PRO A 146 16.53 -59.18 74.15
C PRO A 146 16.02 -58.28 75.29
N VAL A 147 14.69 -58.26 75.47
CA VAL A 147 14.02 -57.55 76.59
C VAL A 147 13.64 -58.56 77.67
N THR A 148 13.77 -58.19 78.95
CA THR A 148 13.32 -59.03 80.08
C THR A 148 12.28 -58.33 80.94
N VAL A 149 11.43 -59.09 81.65
CA VAL A 149 10.49 -58.61 82.67
C VAL A 149 10.61 -59.43 83.95
N ALA A 150 10.67 -58.76 85.10
CA ALA A 150 10.58 -59.37 86.43
C ALA A 150 9.27 -58.93 87.11
N PHE A 151 8.46 -59.89 87.56
CA PHE A 151 7.19 -59.61 88.25
C PHE A 151 7.35 -59.77 89.77
N ASN A 152 6.91 -58.78 90.55
CA ASN A 152 6.89 -58.81 92.03
C ASN A 152 8.22 -59.22 92.68
N GLY A 153 9.35 -58.81 92.11
CA GLY A 153 10.70 -59.15 92.61
C GLY A 153 11.16 -60.59 92.33
N GLY A 154 10.45 -61.32 91.48
CA GLY A 154 10.85 -62.66 91.01
C GLY A 154 11.98 -62.64 89.96
N SER A 155 12.37 -63.83 89.50
CA SER A 155 13.39 -63.98 88.45
C SER A 155 12.99 -63.28 87.15
N ALA A 156 13.95 -62.66 86.48
CA ALA A 156 13.73 -62.03 85.17
C ALA A 156 13.37 -63.07 84.10
N LEU A 157 12.29 -62.83 83.37
CA LEU A 157 11.81 -63.63 82.25
C LEU A 157 12.11 -62.91 80.95
N THR A 158 12.72 -63.57 79.97
CA THR A 158 12.91 -62.97 78.64
C THR A 158 11.57 -62.82 77.94
N ILE A 159 11.24 -61.62 77.46
CA ILE A 159 10.03 -61.38 76.67
C ILE A 159 10.27 -61.92 75.26
N LYS A 160 9.40 -62.82 74.83
CA LYS A 160 9.42 -63.43 73.49
C LYS A 160 8.10 -63.14 72.78
N THR A 161 8.15 -62.96 71.47
CA THR A 161 6.91 -62.84 70.66
C THR A 161 6.12 -64.16 70.68
N ALA A 162 4.88 -64.15 70.16
CA ALA A 162 4.06 -65.36 70.03
C ALA A 162 4.78 -66.47 69.23
N ALA A 163 5.57 -66.11 68.21
CA ALA A 163 6.43 -67.02 67.45
C ALA A 163 7.72 -67.48 68.19
N GLY A 164 8.10 -66.85 69.32
CA GLY A 164 9.26 -67.23 70.14
C GLY A 164 10.54 -66.49 69.85
N ASN A 165 10.49 -65.47 68.99
CA ASN A 165 11.64 -64.61 68.69
C ASN A 165 11.84 -63.59 69.82
N ASP A 166 13.07 -63.08 69.95
CA ASP A 166 13.31 -61.89 70.77
C ASP A 166 12.57 -60.69 70.17
N VAL A 167 12.03 -59.84 71.04
CA VAL A 167 11.40 -58.58 70.66
C VAL A 167 12.44 -57.69 69.97
N VAL A 168 12.15 -57.17 68.76
CA VAL A 168 13.07 -56.25 68.08
C VAL A 168 13.16 -54.90 68.81
N VAL A 169 14.24 -54.14 68.56
CA VAL A 169 14.36 -52.75 69.04
C VAL A 169 13.14 -51.93 68.58
N GLY A 170 12.49 -51.23 69.50
CA GLY A 170 11.27 -50.46 69.23
C GLY A 170 9.97 -51.27 69.18
N GLY A 171 10.03 -52.59 69.36
CA GLY A 171 8.89 -53.48 69.18
C GLY A 171 7.91 -53.54 70.38
N LEU A 172 8.35 -53.17 71.60
CA LEU A 172 7.45 -52.85 72.71
C LEU A 172 7.35 -51.34 72.78
N THR A 173 6.17 -50.79 72.50
CA THR A 173 5.87 -49.38 72.74
C THR A 173 5.13 -49.21 74.06
N ALA A 174 5.15 -48.02 74.64
CA ALA A 174 4.36 -47.71 75.83
C ALA A 174 2.88 -48.11 75.65
N GLY A 175 2.33 -48.88 76.58
CA GLY A 175 0.95 -49.36 76.53
C GLY A 175 0.73 -50.81 76.94
N PRO A 176 -0.53 -51.27 76.90
CA PRO A 176 -0.92 -52.61 77.33
C PRO A 176 -0.50 -53.68 76.31
N LEU A 177 0.09 -54.76 76.81
CA LEU A 177 0.31 -55.99 76.07
C LEU A 177 -0.19 -57.20 76.86
N LEU A 178 -0.52 -58.28 76.15
CA LEU A 178 -0.94 -59.53 76.76
C LEU A 178 0.12 -60.60 76.55
N GLY A 179 0.44 -61.34 77.60
CA GLY A 179 1.36 -62.47 77.53
C GLY A 179 1.14 -63.47 78.64
N MET A 180 1.85 -64.59 78.59
CA MET A 180 1.80 -65.65 79.59
C MET A 180 3.22 -66.03 80.00
N VAL A 181 3.42 -66.40 81.26
CA VAL A 181 4.68 -67.00 81.70
C VAL A 181 4.82 -68.37 81.03
N SER A 182 5.98 -68.67 80.45
CA SER A 182 6.26 -69.96 79.82
C SER A 182 7.72 -70.34 80.10
N GLY A 183 7.93 -71.21 81.09
CA GLY A 183 9.27 -71.53 81.57
C GLY A 183 10.01 -70.29 82.07
N SER A 184 11.19 -70.02 81.51
CA SER A 184 12.01 -68.83 81.80
C SER A 184 11.68 -67.62 80.91
N THR A 185 10.54 -67.63 80.21
CA THR A 185 10.15 -66.57 79.27
C THR A 185 8.77 -66.00 79.60
N PHE A 186 8.54 -64.76 79.17
CA PHE A 186 7.21 -64.17 79.11
C PHE A 186 6.80 -64.09 77.64
N ARG A 187 5.85 -64.94 77.23
CA ARG A 187 5.48 -65.09 75.83
C ARG A 187 4.26 -64.24 75.50
N LEU A 188 4.44 -63.30 74.58
CA LEU A 188 3.37 -62.43 74.09
C LEU A 188 2.32 -63.25 73.33
N LEU A 189 1.06 -62.80 73.40
CA LEU A 189 -0.06 -63.40 72.64
C LEU A 189 -0.17 -62.85 71.20
N SER A 190 0.59 -61.80 70.87
CA SER A 190 0.68 -61.22 69.54
C SER A 190 2.12 -61.21 69.01
N ASP A 191 2.28 -61.18 67.69
CA ASP A 191 3.57 -60.99 67.02
C ASP A 191 3.73 -59.55 66.51
N GLN A 192 4.97 -59.06 66.48
CA GLN A 192 5.34 -57.74 65.92
C GLN A 192 5.30 -57.68 64.39
N ALA A 193 5.18 -58.84 63.71
CA ALA A 193 5.37 -58.95 62.27
C ALA A 193 4.34 -58.17 61.42
N SER A 194 3.11 -57.98 61.89
CA SER A 194 2.05 -57.40 61.06
C SER A 194 2.17 -55.88 60.84
N ALA A 195 2.81 -55.14 61.76
CA ALA A 195 2.97 -53.68 61.63
C ALA A 195 4.24 -53.28 60.86
N ALA A 196 5.35 -53.99 61.06
CA ALA A 196 6.61 -53.72 60.37
C ALA A 196 6.59 -54.12 58.89
N VAL A 197 5.90 -55.21 58.54
CA VAL A 197 5.76 -55.68 57.15
C VAL A 197 4.87 -54.74 56.33
N LEU A 198 3.81 -54.18 56.92
CA LEU A 198 2.92 -53.21 56.26
C LEU A 198 3.67 -51.90 55.95
N SER A 199 4.40 -51.35 56.92
CA SER A 199 5.22 -50.15 56.74
C SER A 199 6.35 -50.32 55.72
N GLY A 200 7.00 -51.49 55.69
CA GLY A 200 8.00 -51.84 54.69
C GLY A 200 7.42 -51.96 53.27
N ALA A 201 6.23 -52.55 53.14
CA ALA A 201 5.53 -52.69 51.85
C ALA A 201 5.04 -51.34 51.31
N GLU A 202 4.49 -50.46 52.15
CA GLU A 202 4.05 -49.11 51.77
C GLU A 202 5.23 -48.23 51.33
N THR A 203 6.37 -48.32 52.02
CA THR A 203 7.60 -47.61 51.65
C THR A 203 8.18 -48.13 50.32
N ALA A 204 8.17 -49.45 50.10
CA ALA A 204 8.60 -50.03 48.84
C ALA A 204 7.67 -49.65 47.67
N ALA A 205 6.36 -49.58 47.88
CA ALA A 205 5.40 -49.14 46.88
C ALA A 205 5.57 -47.65 46.53
N ALA A 206 5.75 -46.77 47.52
CA ALA A 206 6.01 -45.34 47.30
C ALA A 206 7.35 -45.10 46.59
N THR A 207 8.38 -45.87 46.93
CA THR A 207 9.70 -45.82 46.27
C THR A 207 9.60 -46.31 44.82
N SER A 208 8.78 -47.33 44.55
CA SER A 208 8.54 -47.83 43.19
C SER A 208 7.82 -46.81 42.30
N VAL A 209 6.78 -46.14 42.81
CA VAL A 209 6.05 -45.09 42.07
C VAL A 209 6.92 -43.87 41.79
N SER A 210 7.70 -43.42 42.78
CA SER A 210 8.65 -42.31 42.61
C SER A 210 9.80 -42.67 41.68
N SER A 211 10.31 -43.91 41.73
CA SER A 211 11.33 -44.41 40.79
C SER A 211 10.79 -44.55 39.37
N ALA A 212 9.54 -44.99 39.19
CA ALA A 212 8.89 -45.05 37.88
C ALA A 212 8.65 -43.65 37.30
N ALA A 213 8.21 -42.69 38.12
CA ALA A 213 8.03 -41.29 37.70
C ALA A 213 9.37 -40.62 37.36
N ALA A 214 10.43 -40.86 38.14
CA ALA A 214 11.77 -40.37 37.87
C ALA A 214 12.39 -41.02 36.63
N ALA A 215 12.17 -42.33 36.42
CA ALA A 215 12.62 -43.04 35.22
C ALA A 215 11.88 -42.56 33.95
N LEU A 216 10.57 -42.29 34.04
CA LEU A 216 9.79 -41.73 32.95
C LEU A 216 10.20 -40.28 32.63
N ALA A 217 10.47 -39.46 33.66
CA ALA A 217 10.98 -38.10 33.48
C ALA A 217 12.40 -38.09 32.88
N ALA A 218 13.28 -39.00 33.31
CA ALA A 218 14.63 -39.16 32.75
C ALA A 218 14.60 -39.71 31.31
N ALA A 219 13.70 -40.63 30.99
CA ALA A 219 13.51 -41.15 29.64
C ALA A 219 12.98 -40.08 28.67
N ASN A 220 12.05 -39.22 29.10
CA ASN A 220 11.50 -38.14 28.29
C ASN A 220 12.48 -36.98 28.05
N ALA A 221 13.48 -36.80 28.92
CA ALA A 221 14.49 -35.74 28.79
C ALA A 221 15.67 -36.12 27.87
N GLY A 222 15.79 -37.38 27.45
CA GLY A 222 17.07 -37.95 26.98
C GLY A 222 17.21 -38.31 25.50
N PHE A 223 16.18 -38.20 24.65
CA PHE A 223 16.29 -38.60 23.23
C PHE A 223 16.44 -37.39 22.30
N VAL A 224 17.52 -36.65 22.53
CA VAL A 224 18.09 -35.71 21.57
C VAL A 224 19.26 -36.42 20.88
N PHE A 225 19.14 -36.64 19.58
CA PHE A 225 20.18 -37.24 18.76
C PHE A 225 21.04 -36.16 18.09
N ASP A 226 22.32 -36.42 17.86
CA ASP A 226 23.18 -35.46 17.16
C ASP A 226 22.72 -35.23 15.71
N SER A 227 22.26 -36.29 15.03
CA SER A 227 21.78 -36.26 13.65
C SER A 227 20.54 -37.15 13.42
N GLN A 228 19.89 -37.01 12.26
CA GLN A 228 18.82 -37.90 11.83
C GLN A 228 19.34 -39.34 11.63
N SER A 229 20.56 -39.51 11.16
CA SER A 229 21.19 -40.84 11.04
C SER A 229 21.43 -41.50 12.40
N ASP A 230 21.77 -40.74 13.44
CA ASP A 230 21.93 -41.28 14.79
C ASP A 230 20.59 -41.73 15.37
N ALA A 231 19.53 -40.95 15.12
CA ALA A 231 18.17 -41.33 15.49
C ALA A 231 17.69 -42.58 14.74
N GLN A 232 18.04 -42.71 13.45
CA GLN A 232 17.74 -43.86 12.62
C GLN A 232 18.43 -45.14 13.12
N ALA A 233 19.68 -45.04 13.56
CA ALA A 233 20.45 -46.17 14.07
C ALA A 233 20.06 -46.60 15.51
N ALA A 234 19.30 -45.78 16.23
CA ALA A 234 18.94 -46.03 17.62
C ALA A 234 17.74 -46.99 17.77
N THR A 235 17.74 -47.79 18.84
CA THR A 235 16.55 -48.48 19.34
C THR A 235 15.81 -47.54 20.29
N ILE A 236 14.67 -47.00 19.86
CA ILE A 236 13.95 -45.96 20.60
C ILE A 236 12.84 -46.60 21.46
N PRO A 237 12.76 -46.33 22.77
CA PRO A 237 11.72 -46.92 23.62
C PRO A 237 10.30 -46.71 23.08
N GLY A 238 9.51 -47.79 23.08
CA GLY A 238 8.13 -47.78 22.57
C GLY A 238 7.22 -46.74 23.23
N VAL A 239 7.51 -46.36 24.48
CA VAL A 239 6.77 -45.36 25.28
C VAL A 239 6.94 -43.91 24.82
N LEU A 240 7.93 -43.62 23.95
CA LEU A 240 8.16 -42.25 23.47
C LEU A 240 7.30 -41.94 22.24
N ASP A 241 6.62 -40.81 22.29
CA ASP A 241 5.81 -40.30 21.17
C ASP A 241 6.56 -39.26 20.32
N PHE A 242 7.70 -38.75 20.79
CA PHE A 242 8.52 -37.79 20.07
C PHE A 242 10.02 -37.95 20.38
N VAL A 243 10.87 -37.47 19.47
CA VAL A 243 12.31 -37.32 19.64
C VAL A 243 12.80 -36.04 18.98
N ARG A 244 14.01 -35.58 19.31
CA ARG A 244 14.63 -34.40 18.68
C ARG A 244 15.97 -34.75 18.06
N THR A 245 16.33 -34.06 16.99
CA THR A 245 17.70 -34.05 16.45
C THR A 245 18.33 -32.67 16.64
N ALA A 246 19.63 -32.63 16.93
CA ALA A 246 20.42 -31.40 17.08
C ALA A 246 20.92 -30.84 15.73
N GLY A 247 20.69 -31.57 14.64
CA GLY A 247 20.93 -31.20 13.26
C GLY A 247 20.48 -32.33 12.32
N TYR A 248 20.54 -32.11 11.01
CA TYR A 248 20.19 -33.17 10.05
C TYR A 248 21.32 -34.19 9.90
N ALA A 249 22.52 -33.73 9.51
CA ALA A 249 23.70 -34.58 9.29
C ALA A 249 24.69 -34.60 10.47
N SER A 250 24.69 -33.55 11.30
CA SER A 250 25.54 -33.42 12.49
C SER A 250 24.98 -32.36 13.43
N ALA A 251 25.26 -32.48 14.72
CA ALA A 251 24.82 -31.52 15.73
C ALA A 251 25.34 -30.10 15.38
N GLY A 252 24.43 -29.11 15.35
CA GLY A 252 24.77 -27.72 15.02
C GLY A 252 25.01 -27.43 13.53
N GLY A 253 24.92 -28.44 12.65
CA GLY A 253 25.04 -28.26 11.19
C GLY A 253 23.86 -27.54 10.54
N GLY A 254 22.76 -27.37 11.28
CA GLY A 254 21.45 -26.95 10.80
C GLY A 254 20.56 -28.15 10.46
N GLY A 255 19.25 -27.94 10.48
CA GLY A 255 18.26 -29.00 10.24
C GLY A 255 17.83 -29.73 11.50
N GLU A 256 18.06 -29.14 12.67
CA GLU A 256 17.49 -29.56 13.95
C GLU A 256 15.96 -29.61 13.85
N ALA A 257 15.36 -30.70 14.30
CA ALA A 257 13.93 -30.91 14.16
C ALA A 257 13.36 -31.77 15.30
N LEU A 258 12.09 -31.48 15.63
CA LEU A 258 11.22 -32.38 16.37
C LEU A 258 10.63 -33.43 15.40
N TYR A 259 10.69 -34.70 15.78
CA TYR A 259 9.99 -35.79 15.11
C TYR A 259 8.98 -36.44 16.04
N LYS A 260 7.84 -36.86 15.52
CA LYS A 260 6.81 -37.61 16.25
C LYS A 260 6.68 -39.02 15.70
N LYS A 261 6.30 -39.97 16.55
CA LYS A 261 6.07 -41.37 16.17
C LYS A 261 4.80 -41.48 15.34
N VAL A 262 4.82 -42.32 14.31
CA VAL A 262 3.67 -42.62 13.44
C VAL A 262 3.53 -44.12 13.20
N GLY A 263 2.30 -44.57 12.91
CA GLY A 263 1.98 -45.99 12.74
C GLY A 263 2.38 -46.58 11.37
N SER A 264 2.73 -45.74 10.40
CA SER A 264 3.11 -46.15 9.04
C SER A 264 4.10 -45.16 8.44
N GLU A 265 4.83 -45.58 7.41
CA GLU A 265 5.79 -44.73 6.71
C GLU A 265 5.12 -43.47 6.13
N PRO A 266 5.60 -42.25 6.47
CA PRO A 266 5.12 -41.00 5.86
C PRO A 266 5.42 -40.94 4.36
N SER A 267 4.60 -40.26 3.57
CA SER A 267 4.83 -40.14 2.12
C SER A 267 5.95 -39.16 1.74
N HIS A 268 6.36 -38.28 2.66
CA HIS A 268 7.37 -37.24 2.41
C HIS A 268 8.78 -37.62 2.90
N ALA A 269 9.81 -36.91 2.45
CA ALA A 269 11.21 -37.19 2.78
C ALA A 269 11.63 -36.84 4.21
N GLY A 270 10.89 -35.97 4.93
CA GLY A 270 11.16 -35.60 6.32
C GLY A 270 10.81 -36.68 7.35
N LYS A 271 11.33 -37.89 7.17
CA LYS A 271 11.02 -39.09 7.95
C LYS A 271 12.26 -39.93 8.23
N PHE A 272 12.16 -40.86 9.16
CA PHE A 272 13.10 -41.98 9.31
C PHE A 272 12.43 -43.18 10.01
N GLN A 273 13.00 -44.36 9.85
CA GLN A 273 12.64 -45.55 10.63
C GLN A 273 13.77 -45.83 11.61
N SER A 274 13.50 -45.87 12.91
CA SER A 274 14.50 -46.25 13.91
C SER A 274 14.79 -47.76 13.86
N ALA A 275 15.88 -48.20 14.49
CA ALA A 275 16.34 -49.60 14.41
C ALA A 275 15.36 -50.62 15.02
N ASP A 276 14.43 -50.17 15.86
CA ASP A 276 13.31 -50.96 16.40
C ASP A 276 12.11 -51.09 15.45
N GLY A 277 12.19 -50.46 14.26
CA GLY A 277 11.16 -50.50 13.23
C GLY A 277 10.07 -49.42 13.35
N ALA A 278 10.12 -48.55 14.36
CA ALA A 278 9.17 -47.46 14.51
C ALA A 278 9.40 -46.35 13.46
N TRP A 279 8.31 -45.82 12.91
CA TRP A 279 8.37 -44.71 11.95
C TRP A 279 8.23 -43.37 12.65
N TRP A 280 9.03 -42.41 12.19
CA TRP A 280 9.08 -41.04 12.73
C TRP A 280 8.93 -40.03 11.60
N GLU A 281 8.11 -39.01 11.82
CA GLU A 281 7.88 -37.92 10.86
C GLU A 281 8.16 -36.57 11.51
N ILE A 282 8.62 -35.61 10.71
CA ILE A 282 8.87 -34.26 11.18
C ILE A 282 7.58 -33.64 11.75
N ALA A 283 7.69 -32.98 12.89
CA ALA A 283 6.58 -32.38 13.64
C ALA A 283 6.71 -30.85 13.77
N GLU A 284 7.54 -30.24 12.92
CA GLU A 284 7.74 -28.80 12.85
C GLU A 284 6.55 -28.13 12.16
N ALA A 285 6.04 -27.04 12.72
CA ALA A 285 4.88 -26.33 12.16
C ALA A 285 5.18 -25.72 10.78
N ILE A 286 6.42 -25.30 10.55
CA ILE A 286 6.92 -24.81 9.26
C ILE A 286 8.25 -25.52 8.98
N PRO A 287 8.23 -26.65 8.25
CA PRO A 287 9.46 -27.37 7.96
C PRO A 287 10.39 -26.57 7.04
N THR A 288 11.68 -26.66 7.32
CA THR A 288 12.74 -26.04 6.53
C THR A 288 13.40 -27.05 5.60
N LEU A 289 13.92 -26.60 4.47
CA LEU A 289 14.65 -27.46 3.53
C LEU A 289 15.88 -28.13 4.17
N ALA A 290 16.53 -27.48 5.14
CA ALA A 290 17.65 -28.04 5.90
C ALA A 290 17.23 -29.27 6.74
N GLN A 291 16.02 -29.27 7.33
CA GLN A 291 15.49 -30.39 8.11
C GLN A 291 15.12 -31.61 7.25
N PHE A 292 15.00 -31.41 5.94
CA PHE A 292 14.78 -32.46 4.95
C PHE A 292 16.10 -32.96 4.33
N GLY A 293 17.25 -32.45 4.78
CA GLY A 293 18.56 -32.84 4.28
C GLY A 293 19.02 -32.10 3.04
N GLY A 294 18.40 -30.95 2.71
CA GLY A 294 18.88 -30.13 1.62
C GLY A 294 20.29 -29.57 1.89
N ASP A 295 21.08 -29.45 0.83
CA ASP A 295 22.43 -28.90 0.90
C ASP A 295 22.43 -27.36 0.79
N LYS A 296 22.63 -26.70 1.93
CA LYS A 296 22.70 -25.23 2.06
C LYS A 296 23.89 -24.58 1.35
N ALA A 297 24.86 -25.36 0.89
CA ALA A 297 26.01 -24.88 0.12
C ALA A 297 25.75 -24.89 -1.40
N GLY A 298 24.67 -25.54 -1.86
CA GLY A 298 24.31 -25.61 -3.26
C GLY A 298 25.22 -26.54 -4.07
N SER A 299 25.91 -27.49 -3.43
CA SER A 299 26.66 -28.52 -4.14
C SER A 299 25.72 -29.58 -4.70
N VAL A 300 24.74 -30.01 -3.90
CA VAL A 300 23.70 -30.99 -4.27
C VAL A 300 22.39 -30.31 -4.63
N GLU A 301 21.69 -30.86 -5.62
CA GLU A 301 20.42 -30.37 -6.15
C GLU A 301 19.24 -30.81 -5.25
N ALA A 302 18.26 -29.93 -5.01
CA ALA A 302 17.23 -30.10 -3.98
C ALA A 302 15.77 -30.15 -4.50
N THR A 303 15.51 -30.11 -5.81
CA THR A 303 14.15 -30.07 -6.40
C THR A 303 13.28 -31.24 -5.93
N ALA A 304 13.83 -32.45 -5.85
CA ALA A 304 13.08 -33.61 -5.39
C ALA A 304 12.64 -33.47 -3.91
N LEU A 305 13.51 -32.93 -3.06
CA LEU A 305 13.20 -32.66 -1.65
C LEU A 305 12.12 -31.59 -1.52
N ILE A 306 12.26 -30.47 -2.24
CA ILE A 306 11.28 -29.38 -2.23
C ILE A 306 9.91 -29.87 -2.74
N THR A 307 9.89 -30.70 -3.79
CA THR A 307 8.66 -31.31 -4.31
C THR A 307 8.00 -32.20 -3.26
N SER A 308 8.79 -33.02 -2.56
CA SER A 308 8.30 -33.85 -1.46
C SER A 308 7.73 -33.02 -0.31
N MET A 309 8.40 -31.92 0.07
CA MET A 309 7.87 -31.00 1.09
C MET A 309 6.54 -30.38 0.65
N LEU A 310 6.45 -29.84 -0.57
CA LEU A 310 5.23 -29.21 -1.08
C LEU A 310 4.06 -30.18 -1.28
N SER A 311 4.32 -31.48 -1.38
CA SER A 311 3.25 -32.51 -1.39
C SER A 311 2.61 -32.75 -0.01
N ALA A 312 3.33 -32.46 1.08
CA ALA A 312 2.87 -32.73 2.44
C ALA A 312 2.53 -31.47 3.24
N PHE A 313 3.11 -30.32 2.87
CA PHE A 313 2.97 -29.07 3.59
C PHE A 313 2.50 -27.95 2.66
N ASP A 314 1.63 -27.09 3.18
CA ASP A 314 1.18 -25.88 2.47
C ASP A 314 2.17 -24.73 2.64
N THR A 315 2.86 -24.67 3.78
CA THR A 315 3.90 -23.68 4.06
C THR A 315 5.23 -24.36 4.33
N ILE A 316 6.26 -23.98 3.58
CA ILE A 316 7.64 -24.46 3.76
C ILE A 316 8.60 -23.27 3.82
N LYS A 317 9.79 -23.47 4.38
CA LYS A 317 10.84 -22.44 4.40
C LYS A 317 12.12 -22.91 3.71
N ILE A 318 12.68 -22.06 2.84
CA ILE A 318 14.05 -22.18 2.35
C ILE A 318 14.89 -21.13 3.10
N PRO A 319 15.66 -21.52 4.12
CA PRO A 319 16.38 -20.57 4.96
C PRO A 319 17.58 -19.95 4.21
N ALA A 320 18.27 -19.01 4.86
CA ALA A 320 19.49 -18.40 4.32
C ALA A 320 20.52 -19.47 3.91
N GLY A 321 21.16 -19.28 2.75
CA GLY A 321 22.06 -20.25 2.14
C GLY A 321 21.90 -20.28 0.62
N THR A 322 22.75 -21.07 -0.06
CA THR A 322 22.65 -21.31 -1.50
C THR A 322 22.04 -22.68 -1.73
N TRP A 323 20.93 -22.73 -2.45
CA TRP A 323 20.16 -23.95 -2.68
C TRP A 323 20.08 -24.20 -4.18
N LYS A 324 20.74 -25.26 -4.64
CA LYS A 324 20.73 -25.63 -6.06
C LYS A 324 19.42 -26.33 -6.38
N VAL A 325 18.71 -25.84 -7.40
CA VAL A 325 17.42 -26.40 -7.85
C VAL A 325 17.36 -26.50 -9.36
N GLU A 326 16.66 -27.50 -9.87
CA GLU A 326 16.25 -27.52 -11.28
C GLU A 326 15.00 -26.64 -11.49
N ALA A 327 13.96 -26.88 -10.70
CA ALA A 327 12.72 -26.12 -10.68
C ALA A 327 11.97 -26.30 -9.35
N ILE A 328 11.19 -25.29 -8.96
CA ILE A 328 10.24 -25.31 -7.86
C ILE A 328 8.86 -25.02 -8.45
N THR A 329 7.85 -25.82 -8.11
CA THR A 329 6.48 -25.62 -8.59
C THR A 329 5.53 -25.38 -7.41
N LEU A 330 4.89 -24.22 -7.39
CA LEU A 330 3.94 -23.79 -6.37
C LEU A 330 2.52 -23.84 -6.93
N THR A 331 1.76 -24.83 -6.47
CA THR A 331 0.33 -24.99 -6.77
C THR A 331 -0.52 -24.13 -5.82
N ALA A 332 -1.85 -24.23 -5.93
CA ALA A 332 -2.75 -23.39 -5.16
C ALA A 332 -2.56 -23.55 -3.64
N GLY A 333 -2.57 -22.43 -2.91
CA GLY A 333 -2.45 -22.38 -1.44
C GLY A 333 -1.01 -22.54 -0.90
N LYS A 334 0.00 -22.64 -1.77
CA LYS A 334 1.39 -22.85 -1.33
C LYS A 334 2.08 -21.56 -0.90
N THR A 335 2.80 -21.63 0.22
CA THR A 335 3.63 -20.55 0.76
C THR A 335 5.08 -21.00 0.86
N LEU A 336 5.98 -20.26 0.20
CA LEU A 336 7.42 -20.44 0.23
C LEU A 336 8.07 -19.30 1.02
N LEU A 337 8.38 -19.54 2.28
CA LEU A 337 9.07 -18.58 3.13
C LEU A 337 10.58 -18.60 2.88
N THR A 338 11.21 -17.44 3.05
CA THR A 338 12.65 -17.23 2.85
C THR A 338 13.22 -16.33 3.94
N ASP A 339 14.54 -16.29 4.12
CA ASP A 339 15.23 -15.33 4.98
C ASP A 339 15.65 -14.08 4.20
N GLY A 340 14.74 -13.61 3.35
CA GLY A 340 14.96 -12.51 2.42
C GLY A 340 16.06 -12.81 1.40
N LEU A 341 16.78 -11.77 0.98
CA LEU A 341 17.84 -11.89 -0.06
C LEU A 341 19.05 -12.75 0.36
N LYS A 342 19.11 -13.21 1.62
CA LYS A 342 20.10 -14.19 2.09
C LYS A 342 19.77 -15.62 1.65
N THR A 343 18.53 -15.89 1.28
CA THR A 343 18.15 -17.13 0.59
C THR A 343 18.51 -16.99 -0.89
N ILE A 344 19.45 -17.80 -1.35
CA ILE A 344 19.92 -17.84 -2.73
C ILE A 344 19.41 -19.13 -3.38
N ILE A 345 18.61 -19.01 -4.43
CA ILE A 345 18.10 -20.13 -5.22
C ILE A 345 18.90 -20.19 -6.52
N GLN A 346 19.79 -21.16 -6.63
CA GLN A 346 20.69 -21.31 -7.77
C GLN A 346 20.13 -22.35 -8.74
N GLN A 347 19.96 -21.98 -10.01
CA GLN A 347 19.54 -22.91 -11.04
C GLN A 347 20.65 -23.92 -11.34
N LYS A 348 20.29 -25.20 -11.45
CA LYS A 348 21.14 -26.25 -12.02
C LYS A 348 21.56 -25.85 -13.45
N SER A 349 22.84 -26.01 -13.77
CA SER A 349 23.37 -25.76 -15.13
C SER A 349 23.00 -26.87 -16.11
N GLY A 350 22.92 -26.55 -17.41
CA GLY A 350 22.65 -27.52 -18.46
C GLY A 350 21.22 -28.05 -18.44
N VAL A 351 20.28 -27.26 -17.94
CA VAL A 351 18.85 -27.60 -17.93
C VAL A 351 18.25 -27.48 -19.33
N ALA A 352 17.13 -28.17 -19.54
CA ALA A 352 16.40 -28.10 -20.80
C ALA A 352 15.86 -26.69 -21.06
N ILE A 353 15.59 -26.41 -22.32
CA ILE A 353 14.96 -25.17 -22.75
C ILE A 353 13.58 -25.03 -22.09
N GLY A 354 13.33 -23.87 -21.47
CA GLY A 354 12.08 -23.58 -20.77
C GLY A 354 12.03 -24.13 -19.35
N THR A 355 13.16 -24.52 -18.75
CA THR A 355 13.22 -24.83 -17.32
C THR A 355 13.28 -23.53 -16.53
N ARG A 356 12.25 -23.25 -15.72
CA ARG A 356 12.14 -22.04 -14.89
C ARG A 356 12.35 -22.37 -13.42
N ILE A 357 13.03 -21.47 -12.69
CA ILE A 357 13.44 -21.71 -11.30
C ILE A 357 12.23 -21.83 -10.38
N ILE A 358 11.28 -20.88 -10.44
CA ILE A 358 10.03 -20.90 -9.68
C ILE A 358 8.85 -20.80 -10.63
N ASN A 359 8.00 -21.81 -10.61
CA ASN A 359 6.76 -21.91 -11.38
C ASN A 359 5.57 -21.72 -10.45
N ILE A 360 4.80 -20.65 -10.64
CA ILE A 360 3.56 -20.40 -9.89
C ILE A 360 2.40 -20.78 -10.79
N THR A 361 1.68 -21.84 -10.42
CA THR A 361 0.66 -22.48 -11.27
C THR A 361 -0.73 -22.50 -10.64
N GLY A 362 -0.89 -21.98 -9.42
CA GLY A 362 -2.16 -21.91 -8.70
C GLY A 362 -2.38 -20.58 -7.96
N SER A 363 -3.61 -20.39 -7.44
CA SER A 363 -4.01 -19.20 -6.67
C SER A 363 -3.53 -19.22 -5.21
N ASN A 364 -3.58 -18.07 -4.54
CA ASN A 364 -3.25 -17.93 -3.12
C ASN A 364 -1.81 -18.40 -2.80
N VAL A 365 -0.86 -17.96 -3.63
CA VAL A 365 0.56 -18.33 -3.50
C VAL A 365 1.34 -17.16 -2.91
N THR A 366 2.19 -17.44 -1.92
CA THR A 366 3.10 -16.45 -1.33
C THR A 366 4.55 -16.91 -1.43
N VAL A 367 5.45 -16.04 -1.88
CA VAL A 367 6.89 -16.28 -1.97
C VAL A 367 7.63 -15.15 -1.27
N GLY A 368 8.48 -15.45 -0.29
CA GLY A 368 9.31 -14.44 0.38
C GLY A 368 10.38 -13.85 -0.55
N SER A 369 11.09 -12.80 -0.13
CA SER A 369 12.16 -12.20 -0.95
C SER A 369 13.34 -13.17 -1.14
N PHE A 370 14.01 -13.19 -2.28
CA PHE A 370 15.15 -14.08 -2.52
C PHE A 370 16.11 -13.55 -3.59
N LYS A 371 17.32 -14.10 -3.60
CA LYS A 371 18.24 -13.98 -4.72
C LYS A 371 18.14 -15.23 -5.58
N ALA A 372 18.11 -15.09 -6.89
CA ALA A 372 18.24 -16.16 -7.86
C ALA A 372 19.54 -16.04 -8.65
N ILE A 373 20.18 -17.17 -8.91
CA ILE A 373 21.35 -17.26 -9.79
C ILE A 373 21.01 -18.22 -10.91
N GLY A 374 21.04 -17.74 -12.15
CA GLY A 374 20.85 -18.55 -13.36
C GLY A 374 22.18 -18.90 -14.01
N ASN A 375 22.10 -19.39 -15.24
CA ASN A 375 23.26 -19.85 -16.02
C ASN A 375 23.31 -19.22 -17.42
N ILE A 376 23.26 -17.89 -17.52
CA ILE A 376 23.22 -17.16 -18.81
C ILE A 376 24.33 -17.55 -19.79
N ALA A 377 25.53 -17.86 -19.29
CA ALA A 377 26.69 -18.17 -20.11
C ALA A 377 26.71 -19.61 -20.66
N THR A 378 26.14 -20.57 -19.93
CA THR A 378 26.24 -22.00 -20.28
C THR A 378 24.94 -22.59 -20.81
N ASP A 379 23.79 -22.08 -20.34
CA ASP A 379 22.50 -22.54 -20.82
C ASP A 379 22.16 -21.90 -22.17
N THR A 380 21.27 -22.54 -22.91
CA THR A 380 20.82 -22.13 -24.24
C THR A 380 19.33 -21.76 -24.23
N ASP A 381 18.85 -21.12 -25.29
CA ASP A 381 17.49 -20.54 -25.41
C ASP A 381 17.21 -19.39 -24.42
N GLU A 382 16.04 -18.77 -24.50
CA GLU A 382 15.67 -17.53 -23.83
C GLU A 382 14.51 -17.68 -22.83
N GLN A 383 14.04 -18.91 -22.58
CA GLN A 383 12.87 -19.21 -21.75
C GLN A 383 13.16 -19.68 -20.32
N ASN A 384 14.43 -19.67 -19.89
CA ASN A 384 14.83 -20.10 -18.55
C ASN A 384 14.72 -18.92 -17.55
N PHE A 385 13.49 -18.69 -17.11
CA PHE A 385 13.12 -17.57 -16.23
C PHE A 385 13.37 -17.85 -14.75
N VAL A 386 13.53 -16.80 -13.93
CA VAL A 386 13.54 -16.97 -12.48
C VAL A 386 12.13 -17.25 -11.97
N VAL A 387 11.20 -16.32 -12.17
CA VAL A 387 9.79 -16.50 -11.79
C VAL A 387 8.93 -16.61 -13.04
N TYR A 388 8.11 -17.65 -13.10
CA TYR A 388 7.13 -17.89 -14.15
C TYR A 388 5.73 -18.01 -13.55
N VAL A 389 4.85 -17.07 -13.89
CA VAL A 389 3.46 -17.04 -13.41
C VAL A 389 2.50 -17.40 -14.53
N ARG A 390 1.95 -18.62 -14.48
CA ARG A 390 0.93 -19.10 -15.42
C ARG A 390 0.24 -20.36 -14.89
N GLY A 391 -1.09 -20.37 -14.90
CA GLY A 391 -1.90 -21.53 -14.54
C GLY A 391 -2.41 -22.33 -15.74
N ALA A 392 -2.90 -23.54 -15.47
CA ALA A 392 -3.73 -24.30 -16.41
C ALA A 392 -5.20 -23.83 -16.42
N ALA A 393 -5.58 -23.07 -15.38
CA ALA A 393 -6.86 -22.39 -15.21
C ALA A 393 -6.58 -20.97 -14.69
N ASP A 394 -7.63 -20.20 -14.43
CA ASP A 394 -7.52 -18.88 -13.82
C ASP A 394 -6.84 -18.97 -12.45
N ILE A 395 -5.80 -18.15 -12.24
CA ILE A 395 -5.07 -18.03 -10.98
C ILE A 395 -5.03 -16.59 -10.49
N SER A 396 -5.09 -16.43 -9.17
CA SER A 396 -5.11 -15.11 -8.55
C SER A 396 -4.55 -15.08 -7.13
N ASN A 397 -4.40 -13.89 -6.57
CA ASN A 397 -3.91 -13.65 -5.20
C ASN A 397 -2.49 -14.21 -5.01
N ILE A 398 -1.54 -13.65 -5.76
CA ILE A 398 -0.15 -14.07 -5.73
C ILE A 398 0.69 -12.93 -5.15
N VAL A 399 1.52 -13.24 -4.16
CA VAL A 399 2.40 -12.27 -3.50
C VAL A 399 3.83 -12.77 -3.56
N ILE A 400 4.74 -11.94 -4.06
CA ILE A 400 6.16 -12.25 -4.20
C ILE A 400 6.95 -11.11 -3.55
N GLY A 401 7.94 -11.43 -2.73
CA GLY A 401 8.85 -10.47 -2.13
C GLY A 401 9.80 -9.83 -3.15
N ASP A 402 10.88 -9.23 -2.64
CA ASP A 402 11.94 -8.67 -3.47
C ASP A 402 12.75 -9.77 -4.16
N ILE A 403 13.19 -9.51 -5.39
CA ILE A 403 13.96 -10.44 -6.21
C ILE A 403 15.28 -9.78 -6.62
N ILE A 404 16.41 -10.44 -6.35
CA ILE A 404 17.66 -10.19 -7.08
C ILE A 404 17.86 -11.33 -8.06
N ALA A 405 17.88 -11.05 -9.35
CA ALA A 405 18.06 -12.03 -10.40
C ALA A 405 19.44 -11.84 -11.04
N GLU A 406 20.32 -12.83 -10.94
CA GLU A 406 21.71 -12.73 -11.40
C GLU A 406 22.05 -13.79 -12.44
N ASN A 407 22.65 -13.37 -13.56
CA ASN A 407 23.10 -14.26 -14.64
C ASN A 407 21.97 -15.11 -15.22
N ILE A 408 20.84 -14.48 -15.54
CA ILE A 408 19.62 -15.18 -15.96
C ILE A 408 19.59 -15.36 -17.47
N ARG A 409 19.28 -16.59 -17.89
CA ARG A 409 19.23 -16.95 -19.30
C ARG A 409 17.95 -16.50 -20.01
N GLY A 410 16.82 -16.41 -19.32
CA GLY A 410 15.62 -15.72 -19.80
C GLY A 410 15.39 -14.38 -19.11
N ASP A 411 14.13 -14.11 -18.77
CA ASP A 411 13.67 -13.00 -17.95
C ASP A 411 13.78 -13.27 -16.44
N ALA A 412 13.92 -12.21 -15.63
CA ALA A 412 13.84 -12.35 -14.18
C ALA A 412 12.39 -12.65 -13.73
N VAL A 413 11.41 -11.97 -14.28
CA VAL A 413 10.00 -12.28 -14.02
C VAL A 413 9.22 -12.35 -15.32
N TYR A 414 8.49 -13.45 -15.52
CA TYR A 414 7.57 -13.63 -16.63
C TYR A 414 6.15 -13.87 -16.12
N ILE A 415 5.19 -13.06 -16.61
CA ILE A 415 3.77 -13.16 -16.29
C ILE A 415 3.00 -13.40 -17.60
N GLY A 416 2.34 -14.55 -17.73
CA GLY A 416 1.78 -15.00 -19.01
C GLY A 416 0.41 -15.64 -18.93
N GLY A 417 -0.58 -14.90 -18.44
CA GLY A 417 -1.98 -15.31 -18.49
C GLY A 417 -2.52 -15.40 -19.93
N LEU A 418 -3.42 -16.35 -20.14
CA LEU A 418 -4.08 -16.64 -21.41
C LEU A 418 -5.55 -16.26 -21.37
N THR A 419 -6.18 -16.14 -22.54
CA THR A 419 -7.64 -15.95 -22.64
C THR A 419 -8.43 -17.08 -21.95
N THR A 420 -7.85 -18.28 -21.82
CA THR A 420 -8.46 -19.46 -21.19
C THR A 420 -7.94 -19.77 -19.78
N ALA A 421 -6.92 -19.05 -19.32
CA ALA A 421 -6.26 -19.29 -18.03
C ALA A 421 -5.63 -17.98 -17.55
N LYS A 422 -6.45 -17.17 -16.90
CA LYS A 422 -6.14 -15.81 -16.52
C LYS A 422 -5.20 -15.72 -15.33
N VAL A 423 -4.47 -14.62 -15.24
CA VAL A 423 -3.63 -14.25 -14.09
C VAL A 423 -4.12 -12.89 -13.58
N THR A 424 -4.64 -12.83 -12.36
CA THR A 424 -5.15 -11.59 -11.76
C THR A 424 -4.63 -11.38 -10.34
N ASN A 425 -4.60 -10.13 -9.87
CA ASN A 425 -4.22 -9.78 -8.49
C ASN A 425 -2.86 -10.36 -8.07
N LEU A 426 -1.80 -9.81 -8.68
CA LEU A 426 -0.41 -10.19 -8.44
C LEU A 426 0.36 -8.99 -7.88
N SER A 427 1.05 -9.18 -6.75
CA SER A 427 1.94 -8.19 -6.15
C SER A 427 3.36 -8.71 -6.07
N ILE A 428 4.33 -7.93 -6.55
CA ILE A 428 5.76 -8.24 -6.47
C ILE A 428 6.50 -7.07 -5.81
N GLY A 429 7.47 -7.38 -4.95
CA GLY A 429 8.38 -6.40 -4.36
C GLY A 429 9.31 -5.75 -5.38
N ASN A 430 10.47 -5.28 -4.91
CA ASN A 430 11.49 -4.71 -5.80
C ASN A 430 12.20 -5.80 -6.60
N ILE A 431 12.55 -5.52 -7.85
CA ILE A 431 13.21 -6.46 -8.74
C ILE A 431 14.52 -5.84 -9.23
N THR A 432 15.63 -6.50 -8.95
CA THR A 432 16.96 -6.13 -9.45
C THR A 432 17.45 -7.19 -10.44
N GLY A 433 17.56 -6.84 -11.72
CA GLY A 433 18.09 -7.71 -12.77
C GLY A 433 19.56 -7.42 -13.07
N ASN A 434 20.43 -8.35 -12.69
CA ASN A 434 21.87 -8.26 -12.93
C ASN A 434 22.30 -9.30 -13.97
N ASN A 435 22.75 -8.83 -15.13
CA ASN A 435 23.09 -9.69 -16.26
C ASN A 435 21.95 -10.64 -16.65
N VAL A 436 20.83 -10.06 -17.08
CA VAL A 436 19.64 -10.78 -17.54
C VAL A 436 19.62 -10.77 -19.07
N LEU A 437 19.52 -11.94 -19.71
CA LEU A 437 19.66 -12.04 -21.16
C LEU A 437 18.66 -11.13 -21.89
N ARG A 438 17.40 -11.15 -21.46
CA ARG A 438 16.28 -10.46 -22.12
C ARG A 438 15.69 -9.34 -21.28
N ASN A 439 14.65 -9.65 -20.50
CA ASN A 439 13.88 -8.66 -19.77
C ASN A 439 14.03 -8.82 -18.27
N VAL A 440 14.10 -7.71 -17.52
CA VAL A 440 13.96 -7.84 -16.06
C VAL A 440 12.52 -8.26 -15.74
N VAL A 441 11.53 -7.65 -16.37
CA VAL A 441 10.13 -8.07 -16.25
C VAL A 441 9.47 -8.14 -17.62
N SER A 442 8.78 -9.25 -17.88
CA SER A 442 7.94 -9.47 -19.05
C SER A 442 6.50 -9.80 -18.65
N ILE A 443 5.55 -9.07 -19.22
CA ILE A 443 4.10 -9.28 -19.04
C ILE A 443 3.48 -9.51 -20.42
N THR A 444 3.20 -10.77 -20.71
CA THR A 444 2.50 -11.14 -21.94
C THR A 444 1.00 -11.29 -21.72
N GLY A 445 0.52 -11.37 -20.48
CA GLY A 445 -0.91 -11.39 -20.15
C GLY A 445 -1.14 -11.29 -18.66
N GLY A 446 -1.91 -10.30 -18.19
CA GLY A 446 -1.97 -9.96 -16.77
C GLY A 446 -2.97 -8.86 -16.45
N GLU A 447 -3.82 -9.02 -15.42
CA GLU A 447 -4.65 -7.92 -14.92
C GLU A 447 -4.43 -7.67 -13.42
N GLN A 448 -4.48 -6.41 -12.98
CA GLN A 448 -4.30 -6.03 -11.57
C GLN A 448 -2.93 -6.47 -11.02
N ILE A 449 -1.86 -5.89 -11.58
CA ILE A 449 -0.49 -6.23 -11.24
C ILE A 449 0.17 -5.02 -10.59
N SER A 450 0.76 -5.21 -9.40
CA SER A 450 1.57 -4.22 -8.71
C SER A 450 3.00 -4.69 -8.58
N ILE A 451 3.97 -3.86 -8.99
CA ILE A 451 5.40 -4.14 -8.89
C ILE A 451 6.10 -2.98 -8.17
N GLY A 452 7.06 -3.30 -7.30
CA GLY A 452 7.95 -2.32 -6.67
C GLY A 452 8.90 -1.65 -7.66
N ALA A 453 10.09 -1.26 -7.20
CA ALA A 453 11.11 -0.68 -8.06
C ALA A 453 11.78 -1.75 -8.95
N ILE A 454 12.00 -1.43 -10.22
CA ILE A 454 12.75 -2.26 -11.17
C ILE A 454 14.10 -1.56 -11.46
N SER A 455 15.21 -2.28 -11.28
CA SER A 455 16.56 -1.78 -11.58
C SER A 455 17.50 -2.92 -11.97
N GLY A 456 18.77 -2.61 -12.26
CA GLY A 456 19.73 -3.63 -12.66
C GLY A 456 21.08 -3.03 -13.05
N ASN A 457 22.05 -3.89 -13.38
CA ASN A 457 23.35 -3.48 -13.93
C ASN A 457 23.53 -3.87 -15.42
N ALA A 458 22.82 -4.88 -15.92
CA ALA A 458 22.95 -5.39 -17.28
C ALA A 458 21.69 -6.17 -17.69
N CYS A 459 21.12 -5.82 -18.84
CA CYS A 459 19.89 -6.39 -19.38
C CYS A 459 19.90 -6.25 -20.91
N GLY A 460 19.60 -7.32 -21.65
CA GLY A 460 19.81 -7.31 -23.11
C GLY A 460 18.64 -6.82 -23.97
N TYR A 461 17.41 -6.75 -23.45
CA TYR A 461 16.21 -6.35 -24.19
C TYR A 461 15.46 -5.15 -23.58
N PHE A 462 14.59 -5.32 -22.58
CA PHE A 462 13.92 -4.22 -21.87
C PHE A 462 14.03 -4.37 -20.35
N MET A 463 14.07 -3.24 -19.62
CA MET A 463 13.89 -3.30 -18.17
C MET A 463 12.47 -3.76 -17.80
N PHE A 464 11.49 -3.38 -18.60
CA PHE A 464 10.09 -3.72 -18.42
C PHE A 464 9.41 -3.81 -19.76
N ASP A 465 8.84 -4.97 -20.05
CA ASP A 465 8.23 -5.30 -21.34
C ASP A 465 6.79 -5.78 -21.14
N VAL A 466 5.84 -5.07 -21.74
CA VAL A 466 4.44 -5.51 -21.83
C VAL A 466 4.14 -5.79 -23.29
N GLU A 467 4.16 -7.06 -23.65
CA GLU A 467 4.03 -7.51 -25.04
C GLU A 467 3.11 -8.73 -25.11
N PRO A 468 1.79 -8.54 -25.29
CA PRO A 468 0.86 -9.64 -25.36
C PRO A 468 1.00 -10.45 -26.65
N ASN A 469 0.83 -11.77 -26.53
CA ASN A 469 0.72 -12.70 -27.65
C ASN A 469 -0.75 -12.82 -28.11
N ALA A 470 -0.97 -13.41 -29.29
CA ALA A 470 -2.31 -13.53 -29.88
C ALA A 470 -3.36 -14.21 -28.97
N ASN A 471 -2.93 -15.17 -28.15
CA ASN A 471 -3.76 -15.93 -27.21
C ASN A 471 -3.68 -15.44 -25.76
N SER A 472 -2.98 -14.35 -25.50
CA SER A 472 -2.86 -13.76 -24.17
C SER A 472 -4.20 -13.20 -23.68
N GLN A 473 -4.41 -13.24 -22.36
CA GLN A 473 -5.39 -12.34 -21.75
C GLN A 473 -4.97 -10.88 -21.97
N LYS A 474 -5.88 -9.93 -21.72
CA LYS A 474 -5.55 -8.51 -21.78
C LYS A 474 -4.46 -8.20 -20.74
N CYS A 475 -3.48 -7.39 -21.10
CA CYS A 475 -2.57 -6.75 -20.14
C CYS A 475 -3.25 -5.45 -19.66
N ASP A 476 -3.72 -5.38 -18.42
CA ASP A 476 -4.47 -4.22 -17.92
C ASP A 476 -4.24 -3.97 -16.43
N LEU A 477 -4.46 -2.73 -15.98
CA LEU A 477 -4.32 -2.31 -14.57
C LEU A 477 -2.96 -2.74 -13.99
N ILE A 478 -1.89 -2.37 -14.68
CA ILE A 478 -0.52 -2.64 -14.26
C ILE A 478 0.06 -1.36 -13.65
N ASP A 479 0.56 -1.45 -12.43
CA ASP A 479 1.14 -0.34 -11.67
C ASP A 479 2.58 -0.72 -11.24
N VAL A 480 3.56 0.11 -11.61
CA VAL A 480 4.98 -0.07 -11.24
C VAL A 480 5.45 1.16 -10.46
N GLN A 481 6.12 0.97 -9.33
CA GLN A 481 6.56 2.11 -8.50
C GLN A 481 7.59 2.97 -9.23
N SER A 482 8.69 2.37 -9.69
CA SER A 482 9.74 3.08 -10.44
C SER A 482 10.57 2.12 -11.28
N ILE A 483 11.17 2.62 -12.36
CA ILE A 483 12.07 1.84 -13.22
C ILE A 483 13.30 2.69 -13.50
N ARG A 484 14.49 2.12 -13.23
CA ARG A 484 15.79 2.73 -13.55
C ARG A 484 16.61 1.79 -14.43
N GLY A 485 16.97 2.22 -15.64
CA GLY A 485 17.78 1.43 -16.56
C GLY A 485 17.75 1.97 -17.99
N HIS A 486 17.95 1.13 -19.00
CA HIS A 486 18.16 1.62 -20.38
C HIS A 486 16.88 1.94 -21.17
N CYS A 487 15.81 1.11 -21.17
CA CYS A 487 14.54 1.44 -21.83
C CYS A 487 13.38 0.54 -21.36
N VAL A 488 12.15 0.89 -21.76
CA VAL A 488 10.92 0.14 -21.48
C VAL A 488 10.04 -0.01 -22.73
N GLY A 489 9.29 -1.12 -22.78
CA GLY A 489 8.38 -1.46 -23.87
C GLY A 489 6.95 -1.68 -23.38
N VAL A 490 5.97 -1.05 -24.03
CA VAL A 490 4.54 -1.36 -23.90
C VAL A 490 4.01 -1.54 -25.32
N VAL A 491 4.24 -2.75 -25.85
CA VAL A 491 4.17 -3.05 -27.28
C VAL A 491 3.02 -4.03 -27.54
N GLY A 492 1.83 -3.49 -27.79
CA GLY A 492 0.66 -4.27 -28.16
C GLY A 492 0.75 -4.89 -29.56
N LEU A 493 -0.10 -5.88 -29.83
CA LEU A 493 -0.10 -6.63 -31.09
C LEU A 493 -0.32 -5.73 -32.32
N ARG A 494 0.37 -6.10 -33.40
CA ARG A 494 0.26 -5.45 -34.71
C ARG A 494 -1.11 -5.67 -35.35
N ALA A 495 -1.65 -4.62 -35.97
CA ALA A 495 -2.87 -4.63 -36.80
C ALA A 495 -4.13 -5.21 -36.13
N GLN A 496 -4.22 -5.16 -34.79
CA GLN A 496 -5.35 -5.70 -34.03
C GLN A 496 -5.84 -4.70 -32.98
N LYS A 497 -6.65 -3.71 -33.40
CA LYS A 497 -7.18 -2.64 -32.52
C LYS A 497 -7.85 -3.12 -31.23
N ASP A 498 -8.50 -4.29 -31.26
CA ASP A 498 -9.27 -4.84 -30.13
C ASP A 498 -8.40 -5.65 -29.15
N LYS A 499 -7.14 -5.91 -29.52
CA LYS A 499 -6.13 -6.61 -28.70
C LYS A 499 -5.08 -5.65 -28.13
N ARG A 500 -5.47 -4.39 -27.93
CA ARG A 500 -4.62 -3.36 -27.33
C ARG A 500 -4.33 -3.66 -25.86
N ILE A 501 -3.17 -3.20 -25.38
CA ILE A 501 -2.85 -3.16 -23.95
C ILE A 501 -3.78 -2.15 -23.28
N GLY A 502 -4.23 -2.43 -22.06
CA GLY A 502 -5.04 -1.55 -21.24
C GLY A 502 -4.23 -0.43 -20.57
N ARG A 503 -4.46 -0.23 -19.28
CA ARG A 503 -3.75 0.77 -18.46
C ARG A 503 -2.43 0.23 -17.94
N VAL A 504 -1.35 0.96 -18.21
CA VAL A 504 -0.03 0.78 -17.57
C VAL A 504 0.38 2.10 -16.92
N ARG A 505 0.68 2.06 -15.62
CA ARG A 505 1.16 3.21 -14.85
C ARG A 505 2.54 2.93 -14.29
N VAL A 506 3.44 3.90 -14.40
CA VAL A 506 4.74 3.90 -13.74
C VAL A 506 4.89 5.17 -12.92
N GLY A 507 5.30 5.07 -11.66
CA GLY A 507 5.52 6.26 -10.81
C GLY A 507 6.67 7.12 -11.34
N MET A 508 7.86 6.55 -11.48
CA MET A 508 9.04 7.23 -12.02
C MET A 508 9.77 6.37 -13.06
N LEU A 509 10.14 6.97 -14.18
CA LEU A 509 11.05 6.40 -15.16
C LEU A 509 12.35 7.21 -15.13
N ASP A 510 13.48 6.56 -14.85
CA ASP A 510 14.82 7.12 -14.95
C ASP A 510 15.63 6.32 -15.96
N LEU A 511 15.59 6.78 -17.21
CA LEU A 511 16.03 6.03 -18.37
C LEU A 511 17.27 6.65 -18.99
N ASP A 512 18.31 5.84 -19.16
CA ASP A 512 19.55 6.21 -19.82
C ASP A 512 20.25 4.91 -20.30
N PRO A 513 20.64 4.79 -21.57
CA PRO A 513 21.37 3.65 -22.11
C PRO A 513 22.66 3.28 -21.34
N THR A 514 23.22 4.19 -20.55
CA THR A 514 24.45 3.99 -19.77
C THR A 514 24.20 3.40 -18.38
N LEU A 515 22.95 3.42 -17.87
CA LEU A 515 22.63 2.92 -16.52
C LEU A 515 22.70 1.40 -16.38
N THR A 516 22.48 0.68 -17.47
CA THR A 516 22.55 -0.79 -17.52
C THR A 516 23.28 -1.21 -18.78
N ALA A 517 24.31 -2.04 -18.69
CA ALA A 517 25.00 -2.60 -19.86
C ALA A 517 24.10 -3.58 -20.65
N ASP A 518 24.55 -4.01 -21.83
CA ASP A 518 23.99 -5.22 -22.46
C ASP A 518 24.26 -6.43 -21.57
N SER A 519 23.48 -7.50 -21.74
CA SER A 519 23.77 -8.78 -21.12
C SER A 519 25.08 -9.36 -21.63
N THR A 520 25.65 -10.30 -20.88
CA THR A 520 26.84 -11.06 -21.25
C THR A 520 26.54 -12.55 -21.10
N PRO A 521 26.44 -13.30 -22.22
CA PRO A 521 26.56 -12.87 -23.61
C PRO A 521 25.48 -11.85 -24.04
N ALA A 522 25.82 -11.01 -25.03
CA ALA A 522 24.92 -9.99 -25.58
C ALA A 522 23.70 -10.62 -26.26
N TYR A 523 22.52 -10.04 -26.04
CA TYR A 523 21.29 -10.48 -26.70
C TYR A 523 21.20 -10.04 -28.17
N GLY A 524 21.95 -9.01 -28.55
CA GLY A 524 22.10 -8.58 -29.95
C GLY A 524 21.06 -7.59 -30.47
N HIS A 525 20.10 -7.15 -29.64
CA HIS A 525 19.06 -6.18 -30.05
C HIS A 525 19.30 -4.76 -29.50
N ARG A 526 20.33 -4.58 -28.68
CA ARG A 526 20.70 -3.31 -28.03
C ARG A 526 20.80 -2.14 -29.01
N ALA A 527 21.48 -2.32 -30.13
CA ALA A 527 21.75 -1.26 -31.10
C ALA A 527 20.51 -0.79 -31.88
N THR A 528 19.48 -1.63 -31.97
CA THR A 528 18.25 -1.33 -32.73
C THR A 528 17.08 -0.91 -31.84
N LEU A 529 17.09 -1.30 -30.56
CA LEU A 529 15.99 -1.03 -29.62
C LEU A 529 16.25 0.13 -28.66
N ILE A 530 17.48 0.34 -28.18
CA ILE A 530 17.79 1.43 -27.21
C ILE A 530 17.96 2.78 -27.91
N VAL A 531 17.20 2.98 -28.98
CA VAL A 531 17.10 4.26 -29.66
C VAL A 531 15.97 5.09 -29.07
N ASP A 532 14.97 4.46 -28.43
CA ASP A 532 13.83 5.11 -27.79
C ASP A 532 13.78 4.75 -26.29
N ALA A 533 13.52 5.72 -25.41
CA ALA A 533 13.42 5.44 -23.97
C ALA A 533 12.15 4.64 -23.63
N ILE A 534 11.01 5.08 -24.19
CA ILE A 534 9.72 4.39 -24.09
C ILE A 534 9.26 4.00 -25.50
N ALA A 535 9.14 2.69 -25.74
CA ALA A 535 8.58 2.15 -26.97
C ALA A 535 7.11 1.76 -26.75
N LEU A 536 6.20 2.38 -27.50
CA LEU A 536 4.75 2.17 -27.37
C LEU A 536 4.12 1.70 -28.67
N ARG A 537 3.11 0.84 -28.55
CA ARG A 537 2.28 0.42 -29.68
C ARG A 537 0.94 -0.12 -29.20
N ASN A 538 -0.14 0.24 -29.89
CA ASN A 538 -1.48 -0.35 -29.70
C ASN A 538 -1.88 -0.48 -28.20
N VAL A 539 -1.95 0.66 -27.52
CA VAL A 539 -2.16 0.76 -26.06
C VAL A 539 -3.25 1.78 -25.73
N GLU A 540 -4.07 1.49 -24.73
CA GLU A 540 -5.17 2.36 -24.32
C GLU A 540 -4.68 3.53 -23.47
N HIS A 541 -3.86 3.26 -22.46
CA HIS A 541 -3.41 4.30 -21.53
C HIS A 541 -2.05 3.97 -20.92
N VAL A 542 -1.06 4.82 -21.16
CA VAL A 542 0.22 4.83 -20.44
C VAL A 542 0.32 6.10 -19.62
N GLN A 543 0.57 5.94 -18.32
CA GLN A 543 0.77 7.06 -17.40
C GLN A 543 2.12 6.94 -16.70
N VAL A 544 2.91 8.00 -16.72
CA VAL A 544 4.18 8.14 -16.02
C VAL A 544 4.07 9.35 -15.10
N GLY A 545 4.40 9.19 -13.81
CA GLY A 545 4.40 10.31 -12.87
C GLY A 545 5.53 11.31 -13.15
N MET A 546 6.75 10.80 -13.31
CA MET A 546 7.92 11.56 -13.75
C MET A 546 8.76 10.76 -14.75
N LEU A 547 9.13 11.39 -15.86
CA LEU A 547 10.01 10.83 -16.88
C LEU A 547 11.33 11.60 -16.92
N LYS A 548 12.42 10.93 -16.54
CA LYS A 548 13.78 11.35 -16.81
C LYS A 548 14.35 10.51 -17.96
N ALA A 549 14.82 11.16 -19.02
CA ALA A 549 15.46 10.49 -20.15
C ALA A 549 16.77 11.19 -20.53
N ARG A 550 17.82 10.41 -20.80
CA ARG A 550 19.15 10.89 -21.19
C ARG A 550 19.76 10.04 -22.30
N ASN A 551 20.56 10.66 -23.18
CA ASN A 551 21.46 9.96 -24.11
C ASN A 551 20.79 9.02 -25.14
N PHE A 552 19.50 9.20 -25.45
CA PHE A 552 18.82 8.34 -26.42
C PHE A 552 19.09 8.74 -27.87
N GLY A 553 19.33 7.73 -28.71
CA GLY A 553 19.59 7.89 -30.14
C GLY A 553 18.48 8.62 -30.91
N ARG A 554 17.21 8.35 -30.57
CA ARG A 554 16.03 8.85 -31.29
C ARG A 554 15.11 9.69 -30.41
N SER A 555 14.45 9.12 -29.41
CA SER A 555 13.39 9.84 -28.69
C SER A 555 13.24 9.42 -27.23
N ALA A 556 12.62 10.27 -26.42
CA ALA A 556 12.18 9.96 -25.07
C ALA A 556 10.93 9.08 -25.06
N ALA A 557 10.04 9.21 -26.05
CA ALA A 557 8.99 8.23 -26.29
C ALA A 557 8.59 8.17 -27.76
N ARG A 558 8.31 6.95 -28.23
CA ARG A 558 7.82 6.69 -29.58
C ARG A 558 6.60 5.79 -29.57
N VAL A 559 5.53 6.25 -30.24
CA VAL A 559 4.38 5.44 -30.61
C VAL A 559 4.56 4.93 -32.03
N THR A 560 4.62 3.62 -32.19
CA THR A 560 4.57 2.96 -33.49
C THR A 560 3.12 2.66 -33.84
N PHE A 561 2.72 2.97 -35.07
CA PHE A 561 1.36 2.77 -35.57
C PHE A 561 1.36 2.20 -36.98
N ASN A 562 0.47 1.27 -37.25
CA ASN A 562 0.04 0.88 -38.59
C ASN A 562 -1.48 0.95 -38.71
N HIS A 563 -1.97 1.10 -39.94
CA HIS A 563 -3.41 1.03 -40.23
C HIS A 563 -4.03 -0.26 -39.66
N GLY A 564 -5.20 -0.14 -39.02
CA GLY A 564 -5.88 -1.23 -38.33
C GLY A 564 -5.53 -1.40 -36.85
N GLU A 565 -4.56 -0.64 -36.33
CA GLU A 565 -4.25 -0.56 -34.89
C GLU A 565 -5.08 0.53 -34.22
N TYR A 566 -5.19 0.48 -32.89
CA TYR A 566 -5.82 1.54 -32.10
C TYR A 566 -4.94 2.80 -31.98
N GLY A 567 -3.61 2.64 -32.13
CA GLY A 567 -2.64 3.68 -31.81
C GLY A 567 -2.38 3.75 -30.31
N CYS A 568 -2.39 4.95 -29.75
CA CYS A 568 -2.30 5.16 -28.30
C CYS A 568 -3.46 6.06 -27.85
N GLY A 569 -4.26 5.60 -26.87
CA GLY A 569 -5.37 6.42 -26.36
C GLY A 569 -4.84 7.61 -25.59
N VAL A 570 -4.21 7.35 -24.45
CA VAL A 570 -3.59 8.37 -23.61
C VAL A 570 -2.11 8.04 -23.40
N LEU A 571 -1.24 9.01 -23.70
CA LEU A 571 0.14 9.02 -23.26
C LEU A 571 0.36 10.22 -22.33
N ASP A 572 0.41 9.93 -21.05
CA ASP A 572 0.65 10.92 -20.00
C ASP A 572 2.04 10.70 -19.43
N VAL A 573 2.97 11.62 -19.69
CA VAL A 573 4.36 11.52 -19.19
C VAL A 573 4.63 12.38 -17.96
N GLY A 574 3.58 12.98 -17.37
CA GLY A 574 3.68 13.69 -16.10
C GLY A 574 4.68 14.84 -16.12
N ILE A 575 5.60 14.87 -15.15
CA ILE A 575 6.71 15.82 -15.09
C ILE A 575 7.89 15.25 -15.89
N VAL A 576 8.49 16.05 -16.77
CA VAL A 576 9.60 15.60 -17.61
C VAL A 576 10.93 16.25 -17.25
N ASP A 577 12.01 15.51 -17.41
CA ASP A 577 13.38 16.00 -17.37
C ASP A 577 14.15 15.28 -18.49
N ILE A 578 14.25 15.91 -19.65
CA ILE A 578 14.78 15.29 -20.87
C ILE A 578 16.00 16.08 -21.34
N GLU A 579 17.15 15.41 -21.44
CA GLU A 579 18.37 16.02 -21.99
C GLU A 579 19.10 15.05 -22.90
N ASP A 580 19.88 15.59 -23.84
CA ASP A 580 20.78 14.83 -24.72
C ASP A 580 20.12 13.62 -25.40
N CYS A 581 18.83 13.74 -25.73
CA CYS A 581 18.12 12.80 -26.58
C CYS A 581 18.21 13.29 -28.04
N ILE A 582 17.87 12.41 -28.99
CA ILE A 582 17.98 12.68 -30.44
C ILE A 582 19.47 12.81 -30.83
N THR A 583 20.33 11.92 -30.32
CA THR A 583 21.78 12.00 -30.56
C THR A 583 22.20 11.50 -31.94
N THR A 584 21.43 10.61 -32.55
CA THR A 584 21.76 9.97 -33.84
C THR A 584 20.61 9.97 -34.85
N ASP A 585 19.38 10.28 -34.42
CA ASP A 585 18.23 10.28 -35.32
C ASP A 585 18.28 11.47 -36.27
N VAL A 586 18.15 11.18 -37.56
CA VAL A 586 18.12 12.16 -38.65
C VAL A 586 16.76 12.18 -39.36
N THR A 587 15.83 11.30 -38.96
CA THR A 587 14.54 11.11 -39.63
C THR A 587 13.42 11.86 -38.90
N SER A 588 13.24 11.58 -37.61
CA SER A 588 12.12 12.12 -36.84
C SER A 588 12.50 13.38 -36.06
N LEU A 589 13.75 13.48 -35.62
CA LEU A 589 14.32 14.64 -34.92
C LEU A 589 13.43 15.14 -33.78
N SER A 590 12.81 14.25 -33.01
CA SER A 590 11.78 14.63 -32.03
C SER A 590 11.94 13.92 -30.70
N ALA A 591 11.80 14.67 -29.60
CA ALA A 591 11.82 14.12 -28.24
C ALA A 591 10.63 13.18 -28.01
N PHE A 592 9.46 13.53 -28.55
CA PHE A 592 8.27 12.69 -28.53
C PHE A 592 7.76 12.46 -29.95
N ILE A 593 7.65 11.19 -30.35
CA ILE A 593 7.07 10.76 -31.63
C ILE A 593 5.72 10.14 -31.32
N VAL A 594 4.66 10.91 -31.48
CA VAL A 594 3.32 10.68 -30.92
C VAL A 594 2.24 10.60 -32.00
N GLY A 595 2.59 10.08 -33.18
CA GLY A 595 1.63 9.85 -34.24
C GLY A 595 0.54 8.87 -33.82
N ASN A 596 -0.73 9.20 -34.08
CA ASN A 596 -1.92 8.44 -33.65
C ASN A 596 -2.03 8.25 -32.12
N VAL A 597 -1.52 9.21 -31.34
CA VAL A 597 -1.92 9.39 -29.94
C VAL A 597 -3.20 10.22 -29.92
N HIS A 598 -4.24 9.83 -29.16
CA HIS A 598 -5.45 10.65 -29.03
C HIS A 598 -5.24 11.80 -28.02
N THR A 599 -4.69 11.50 -26.84
CA THR A 599 -4.38 12.50 -25.81
C THR A 599 -2.93 12.35 -25.37
N PHE A 600 -2.15 13.42 -25.49
CA PHE A 600 -0.77 13.46 -25.02
C PHE A 600 -0.65 14.49 -23.89
N ILE A 601 0.04 14.19 -22.79
CA ILE A 601 0.09 15.08 -21.62
C ILE A 601 1.52 15.22 -21.10
N ILE A 602 1.98 16.46 -20.99
CA ILE A 602 3.13 16.90 -20.16
C ILE A 602 2.60 17.93 -19.17
N ARG A 603 2.87 17.75 -17.87
CA ARG A 603 2.36 18.62 -16.78
C ARG A 603 3.38 19.57 -16.18
N GLY A 604 4.63 19.51 -16.63
CA GLY A 604 5.68 20.40 -16.17
C GLY A 604 7.06 19.82 -16.43
N GLY A 605 8.08 20.56 -16.03
CA GLY A 605 9.48 20.14 -16.09
C GLY A 605 10.24 20.77 -17.26
N HIS A 606 11.30 20.10 -17.69
CA HIS A 606 12.31 20.63 -18.59
C HIS A 606 12.65 19.67 -19.73
N VAL A 607 12.81 20.23 -20.92
CA VAL A 607 13.33 19.53 -22.10
C VAL A 607 14.43 20.36 -22.74
N ARG A 608 15.62 19.79 -22.87
CA ARG A 608 16.71 20.33 -23.68
C ARG A 608 16.69 19.65 -25.04
N LEU A 609 16.47 20.43 -26.11
CA LEU A 609 16.85 20.01 -27.45
C LEU A 609 18.16 20.73 -27.81
N THR A 610 18.96 20.17 -28.69
CA THR A 610 20.34 20.66 -28.91
C THR A 610 20.47 21.47 -30.19
N THR A 611 19.52 21.38 -31.12
CA THR A 611 19.57 22.06 -32.41
C THR A 611 18.21 22.64 -32.80
N ALA A 612 18.21 23.57 -33.77
CA ALA A 612 16.97 24.16 -34.29
C ALA A 612 16.11 23.18 -35.10
N SER A 613 16.71 22.09 -35.58
CA SER A 613 16.01 21.04 -36.33
C SER A 613 15.28 20.05 -35.41
N HIS A 614 15.57 20.07 -34.11
CA HIS A 614 14.91 19.18 -33.15
C HIS A 614 13.51 19.67 -32.84
N ARG A 615 12.67 18.72 -32.42
CA ARG A 615 11.26 18.94 -32.11
C ARG A 615 10.97 18.42 -30.71
N LEU A 616 10.03 19.05 -30.01
CA LEU A 616 9.45 18.48 -28.81
C LEU A 616 8.44 17.39 -29.21
N LEU A 617 7.46 17.72 -30.05
CA LEU A 617 6.44 16.77 -30.52
C LEU A 617 6.44 16.61 -32.05
N LEU A 618 6.37 15.36 -32.50
CA LEU A 618 6.09 14.99 -33.88
C LEU A 618 4.85 14.08 -33.91
N SER A 619 3.80 14.52 -34.59
CA SER A 619 2.54 13.78 -34.71
C SER A 619 2.24 13.33 -36.14
N ASN A 620 2.33 14.24 -37.12
CA ASN A 620 2.01 13.94 -38.52
C ASN A 620 2.97 14.69 -39.46
N THR A 621 3.59 13.96 -40.40
CA THR A 621 4.58 14.49 -41.34
C THR A 621 4.02 14.85 -42.72
N THR A 622 2.78 14.45 -43.04
CA THR A 622 2.19 14.50 -44.39
C THR A 622 1.08 15.54 -44.57
N GLY A 623 0.70 16.26 -43.51
CA GLY A 623 -0.37 17.28 -43.53
C GLY A 623 -1.50 16.95 -42.55
N ILE A 624 -2.04 17.96 -41.85
CA ILE A 624 -3.18 17.77 -40.93
C ILE A 624 -4.52 17.87 -41.65
N SER A 625 -5.33 16.84 -41.46
CA SER A 625 -6.74 16.73 -41.81
C SER A 625 -7.65 16.96 -40.58
N SER A 626 -8.93 17.21 -40.81
CA SER A 626 -9.92 17.34 -39.73
C SER A 626 -10.25 16.02 -39.02
N THR A 627 -9.68 14.90 -39.46
CA THR A 627 -9.84 13.57 -38.84
C THR A 627 -8.62 13.11 -38.05
N ASP A 628 -7.53 13.91 -38.04
CA ASP A 628 -6.40 13.70 -37.16
C ASP A 628 -6.84 13.82 -35.70
N ARG A 629 -6.24 13.01 -34.82
CA ARG A 629 -6.79 12.74 -33.48
C ARG A 629 -5.95 13.23 -32.31
N ILE A 630 -4.76 13.77 -32.55
CA ILE A 630 -3.92 14.23 -31.45
C ILE A 630 -4.58 15.43 -30.77
N ASN A 631 -4.61 15.44 -29.44
CA ASN A 631 -5.06 16.56 -28.62
C ASN A 631 -4.09 16.72 -27.44
N PRO A 632 -2.94 17.40 -27.63
CA PRO A 632 -1.91 17.46 -26.62
C PRO A 632 -2.23 18.51 -25.55
N PHE A 633 -1.90 18.22 -24.30
CA PHE A 633 -1.78 19.19 -23.20
C PHE A 633 -0.31 19.28 -22.82
N VAL A 634 0.32 20.44 -23.04
CA VAL A 634 1.76 20.61 -22.85
C VAL A 634 2.01 21.79 -21.92
N ASP A 635 2.60 21.49 -20.77
CA ASP A 635 3.16 22.47 -19.83
C ASP A 635 4.64 22.10 -19.60
N VAL A 636 5.57 22.91 -20.11
CA VAL A 636 7.00 22.56 -20.10
C VAL A 636 7.89 23.78 -20.35
N THR A 637 9.09 23.78 -19.77
CA THR A 637 10.17 24.67 -20.16
C THR A 637 11.07 23.98 -21.18
N VAL A 638 11.17 24.52 -22.40
CA VAL A 638 12.08 24.01 -23.42
C VAL A 638 13.27 24.94 -23.54
N THR A 639 14.47 24.40 -23.30
CA THR A 639 15.73 25.11 -23.56
C THR A 639 16.20 24.69 -24.93
N CYS A 640 15.82 25.45 -25.98
CA CYS A 640 16.48 25.54 -27.31
C CYS A 640 15.61 25.98 -28.50
N ASN A 641 16.30 26.18 -29.64
CA ASN A 641 15.83 26.62 -30.97
C ASN A 641 14.89 25.65 -31.71
N GLY A 642 14.43 24.56 -31.08
CA GLY A 642 13.63 23.54 -31.75
C GLY A 642 12.13 23.90 -31.90
N THR A 643 11.40 23.09 -32.66
CA THR A 643 9.94 23.21 -32.84
C THR A 643 9.21 22.60 -31.65
N LEU A 644 8.20 23.28 -31.09
CA LEU A 644 7.33 22.70 -30.05
C LEU A 644 6.37 21.64 -30.61
N GLY A 645 5.78 21.89 -31.78
CA GLY A 645 4.83 20.94 -32.39
C GLY A 645 4.96 20.86 -33.91
N TRP A 646 5.06 19.64 -34.43
CA TRP A 646 4.99 19.35 -35.85
C TRP A 646 3.83 18.39 -36.15
N GLY A 647 2.88 18.80 -36.98
CA GLY A 647 1.72 17.96 -37.28
C GLY A 647 0.73 17.86 -36.12
N VAL A 648 0.62 18.90 -35.28
CA VAL A 648 -0.27 18.93 -34.13
C VAL A 648 -1.65 19.47 -34.50
N PHE A 649 -2.68 18.66 -34.25
CA PHE A 649 -4.08 19.06 -34.31
C PHE A 649 -4.57 19.37 -32.89
N GLY A 650 -5.41 20.38 -32.69
CA GLY A 650 -5.99 20.68 -31.38
C GLY A 650 -4.97 20.99 -30.27
N GLY A 651 -5.39 20.80 -29.03
CA GLY A 651 -4.52 20.85 -27.86
C GLY A 651 -4.31 22.23 -27.24
N VAL A 652 -3.68 22.19 -26.06
CA VAL A 652 -3.34 23.35 -25.24
C VAL A 652 -1.85 23.32 -24.91
N TYR A 653 -1.15 24.38 -25.27
CA TYR A 653 0.20 24.68 -24.80
C TYR A 653 0.08 25.78 -23.76
N ARG A 654 0.36 25.43 -22.50
CA ARG A 654 0.17 26.30 -21.35
C ARG A 654 1.49 26.56 -20.66
N SER A 655 1.73 27.82 -20.28
CA SER A 655 2.89 28.20 -19.48
C SER A 655 4.23 27.74 -20.07
N CYS A 656 4.24 27.47 -21.38
CA CYS A 656 5.40 27.01 -22.08
C CYS A 656 6.42 28.14 -22.15
N LYS A 657 7.68 27.81 -21.84
CA LYS A 657 8.79 28.73 -21.97
C LYS A 657 9.71 28.20 -23.04
N VAL A 658 9.81 28.91 -24.16
CA VAL A 658 10.81 28.62 -25.18
C VAL A 658 11.82 29.74 -25.20
N HIS A 659 13.03 29.39 -24.77
CA HIS A 659 14.20 30.22 -24.97
C HIS A 659 15.00 29.60 -26.12
N PRO A 660 15.48 30.41 -27.09
CA PRO A 660 16.42 29.91 -28.07
C PRO A 660 17.63 29.28 -27.36
N ALA A 661 18.26 28.28 -27.99
CA ALA A 661 19.33 27.40 -27.48
C ALA A 661 20.48 28.15 -26.85
N ALA A 662 20.59 29.40 -27.26
CA ALA A 662 21.58 30.34 -26.85
C ALA A 662 21.42 30.87 -25.43
N GLY A 663 20.30 30.62 -24.72
CA GLY A 663 20.13 30.81 -23.27
C GLY A 663 20.35 32.22 -22.68
N ARG A 664 20.91 33.16 -23.43
CA ARG A 664 21.47 34.43 -22.95
C ARG A 664 21.25 35.49 -24.03
N ILE A 665 20.04 36.02 -24.16
CA ILE A 665 19.75 37.03 -25.19
C ILE A 665 19.76 38.42 -24.57
N CYS A 666 20.53 39.35 -25.16
CA CYS A 666 20.27 40.77 -25.01
C CYS A 666 19.19 41.19 -26.03
N HIS A 667 17.95 41.32 -25.56
CA HIS A 667 16.76 41.34 -26.41
C HIS A 667 16.70 42.48 -27.43
N THR A 668 17.29 43.64 -27.14
CA THR A 668 17.40 44.77 -28.07
C THR A 668 18.44 45.71 -27.50
N ILE A 669 19.45 46.05 -28.30
CA ILE A 669 20.41 47.09 -27.98
C ILE A 669 20.15 48.33 -28.84
N ARG A 670 20.53 49.49 -28.33
CA ARG A 670 20.34 50.77 -29.01
C ARG A 670 21.03 50.78 -30.36
N LEU A 671 22.31 50.39 -30.38
CA LEU A 671 23.20 50.41 -31.53
C LEU A 671 24.38 49.43 -31.33
N ALA A 672 25.14 49.15 -32.38
CA ALA A 672 26.43 48.46 -32.31
C ALA A 672 27.54 49.30 -32.94
N SER A 673 28.75 49.19 -32.39
CA SER A 673 29.93 49.89 -32.92
C SER A 673 30.23 49.51 -34.38
N THR A 674 30.88 50.42 -35.10
CA THR A 674 31.49 50.19 -36.42
C THR A 674 33.01 50.32 -36.40
N ALA A 675 33.57 50.78 -35.28
CA ALA A 675 34.99 50.99 -35.03
C ALA A 675 35.24 51.07 -33.51
N ASN A 676 36.50 51.24 -33.11
CA ASN A 676 36.89 51.40 -31.72
C ASN A 676 36.19 52.61 -31.06
N VAL A 677 35.67 52.42 -29.85
CA VAL A 677 35.01 53.45 -29.04
C VAL A 677 35.71 53.54 -27.69
N ASP A 678 36.14 54.74 -27.27
CA ASP A 678 36.76 54.93 -25.96
C ASP A 678 35.71 54.83 -24.84
N ILE A 679 35.70 53.69 -24.16
CA ILE A 679 34.77 53.38 -23.06
C ILE A 679 34.94 54.37 -21.89
N SER A 680 36.16 54.89 -21.68
CA SER A 680 36.49 55.77 -20.57
C SER A 680 35.83 57.15 -20.69
N THR A 681 35.49 57.55 -21.90
CA THR A 681 34.85 58.82 -22.23
C THR A 681 33.43 58.66 -22.78
N LEU A 682 32.90 57.45 -22.87
CA LEU A 682 31.58 57.20 -23.46
C LEU A 682 30.45 57.65 -22.51
N ASN A 683 29.71 58.67 -22.94
CA ASN A 683 28.72 59.43 -22.18
C ASN A 683 27.34 59.50 -22.87
N ASN A 684 26.33 59.94 -22.11
CA ASN A 684 25.06 60.40 -22.66
C ASN A 684 25.26 61.54 -23.68
N GLY A 685 24.70 61.39 -24.88
CA GLY A 685 24.81 62.33 -26.00
C GLY A 685 25.88 61.97 -27.04
N ASP A 686 26.78 61.04 -26.73
CA ASP A 686 27.79 60.58 -27.70
C ASP A 686 27.14 59.81 -28.85
N THR A 687 27.78 59.85 -30.02
CA THR A 687 27.25 59.25 -31.24
C THR A 687 28.10 58.06 -31.69
N ILE A 688 27.46 56.91 -31.88
CA ILE A 688 28.07 55.69 -32.43
C ILE A 688 27.18 55.23 -33.60
N ASP A 689 27.79 54.84 -34.73
CA ASP A 689 27.05 54.44 -35.95
C ASP A 689 25.96 55.45 -36.38
N GLY A 690 26.22 56.75 -36.17
CA GLY A 690 25.28 57.83 -36.50
C GLY A 690 24.09 57.98 -35.54
N VAL A 691 24.06 57.27 -34.41
CA VAL A 691 23.00 57.35 -33.40
C VAL A 691 23.53 57.87 -32.08
N ALA A 692 22.88 58.91 -31.54
CA ALA A 692 23.15 59.40 -30.19
C ALA A 692 22.64 58.41 -29.13
N VAL A 693 23.49 58.09 -28.16
CA VAL A 693 23.16 57.24 -27.01
C VAL A 693 22.62 58.08 -25.85
N ALA A 694 21.66 57.53 -25.10
CA ALA A 694 21.08 58.16 -23.93
C ALA A 694 21.41 57.37 -22.65
N THR A 695 21.36 58.04 -21.49
CA THR A 695 21.47 57.34 -20.19
C THR A 695 20.46 56.20 -20.09
N GLY A 696 20.94 55.00 -19.74
CA GLY A 696 20.16 53.77 -19.66
C GLY A 696 20.14 52.94 -20.95
N ASP A 697 20.66 53.45 -22.07
CA ASP A 697 20.82 52.66 -23.29
C ASP A 697 21.86 51.55 -23.08
N ILE A 698 21.63 50.41 -23.73
CA ILE A 698 22.61 49.33 -23.87
C ILE A 698 23.17 49.37 -25.29
N VAL A 699 24.49 49.33 -25.43
CA VAL A 699 25.20 49.28 -26.71
C VAL A 699 26.10 48.07 -26.80
N LEU A 700 26.31 47.54 -28.01
CA LEU A 700 27.33 46.52 -28.28
C LEU A 700 28.58 47.19 -28.85
N LEU A 701 29.67 47.12 -28.11
CA LEU A 701 30.99 47.49 -28.60
C LEU A 701 31.67 46.21 -29.07
N LYS A 702 31.67 45.96 -30.39
CA LYS A 702 32.21 44.73 -31.00
C LYS A 702 33.51 44.94 -31.78
N ASP A 703 33.91 46.20 -32.00
CA ASP A 703 35.10 46.56 -32.78
C ASP A 703 36.15 47.27 -31.91
N GLN A 704 36.28 46.88 -30.65
CA GLN A 704 37.32 47.39 -29.78
C GLN A 704 38.70 46.92 -30.24
N THR A 705 39.70 47.78 -30.10
CA THR A 705 41.10 47.48 -30.47
C THR A 705 41.65 46.36 -29.60
N ALA A 706 41.33 46.37 -28.30
CA ALA A 706 41.54 45.22 -27.42
C ALA A 706 40.29 44.33 -27.45
N GLY A 707 40.40 43.15 -28.07
CA GLY A 707 39.26 42.24 -28.21
C GLY A 707 38.62 41.79 -26.90
N ALA A 708 39.33 41.84 -25.77
CA ALA A 708 38.77 41.55 -24.44
C ALA A 708 37.82 42.64 -23.92
N GLU A 709 37.88 43.85 -24.50
CA GLU A 709 36.97 44.96 -24.21
C GLU A 709 35.67 44.86 -24.99
N ASN A 710 35.59 44.01 -26.01
CA ASN A 710 34.34 43.75 -26.70
C ASN A 710 33.26 43.27 -25.72
N GLY A 711 32.04 43.68 -25.96
CA GLY A 711 30.91 43.32 -25.12
C GLY A 711 29.84 44.40 -25.08
N PHE A 712 28.88 44.18 -24.19
CA PHE A 712 27.75 45.05 -24.00
C PHE A 712 28.04 46.06 -22.88
N TYR A 713 27.60 47.30 -23.08
CA TYR A 713 27.84 48.40 -22.16
C TYR A 713 26.55 49.18 -21.92
N SER A 714 26.30 49.51 -20.66
CA SER A 714 25.26 50.43 -20.23
C SER A 714 25.78 51.86 -20.20
N ILE A 715 25.00 52.78 -20.74
CA ILE A 715 25.34 54.20 -20.83
C ILE A 715 24.88 54.91 -19.55
N GLY A 716 25.83 55.53 -18.84
CA GLY A 716 25.56 56.31 -17.63
C GLY A 716 25.08 57.74 -17.91
N ALA A 717 24.79 58.49 -16.85
CA ALA A 717 24.63 59.95 -16.94
C ALA A 717 25.97 60.67 -17.17
N ALA A 718 27.08 60.02 -16.78
CA ALA A 718 28.45 60.39 -17.07
C ALA A 718 29.29 59.12 -17.30
N ALA A 719 30.45 59.29 -17.91
CA ALA A 719 31.42 58.26 -18.24
C ALA A 719 32.15 57.77 -16.98
N PRO A 720 32.74 56.56 -17.02
CA PRO A 720 32.79 55.63 -18.15
C PRO A 720 31.48 54.84 -18.33
N ALA A 721 31.25 54.33 -19.55
CA ALA A 721 30.21 53.33 -19.76
C ALA A 721 30.57 52.04 -19.01
N VAL A 722 29.56 51.37 -18.44
CA VAL A 722 29.77 50.21 -17.56
C VAL A 722 29.40 48.93 -18.30
N ARG A 723 30.30 47.95 -18.31
CA ARG A 723 30.03 46.62 -18.88
C ARG A 723 28.76 46.04 -18.28
N TRP A 724 27.88 45.55 -19.12
CA TRP A 724 26.55 45.08 -18.76
C TRP A 724 26.24 43.82 -19.55
N ASN A 725 25.65 42.79 -18.97
CA ASN A 725 25.25 41.60 -19.74
C ASN A 725 24.00 40.96 -19.08
N PRO A 726 23.07 40.33 -19.82
CA PRO A 726 21.79 39.86 -19.27
C PRO A 726 21.91 38.77 -18.20
N GLY A 727 23.00 37.98 -18.20
CA GLY A 727 23.25 36.88 -17.26
C GLY A 727 24.06 37.24 -16.01
N GLY A 728 24.59 38.47 -15.96
CA GLY A 728 25.68 38.83 -15.06
C GLY A 728 26.96 39.12 -15.85
N ASN A 729 27.93 39.78 -15.22
CA ASN A 729 29.24 40.04 -15.81
C ASN A 729 30.21 38.90 -15.49
N GLY A 730 29.78 37.64 -15.60
CA GLY A 730 30.62 36.44 -15.51
C GLY A 730 31.23 36.06 -16.86
N SER A 731 32.22 35.16 -16.85
CA SER A 731 32.89 34.69 -18.08
C SER A 731 31.99 33.74 -18.88
N GLU A 732 31.21 32.95 -18.14
CA GLU A 732 30.15 32.07 -18.64
C GLU A 732 29.08 32.82 -19.42
N ASP A 733 28.89 34.12 -19.19
CA ASP A 733 27.75 34.86 -19.70
C ASP A 733 27.87 35.31 -21.16
N PHE A 734 28.99 35.07 -21.84
CA PHE A 734 29.26 35.64 -23.17
C PHE A 734 29.06 34.68 -24.34
N VAL A 735 29.30 33.37 -24.19
CA VAL A 735 29.08 32.41 -25.28
C VAL A 735 27.59 32.34 -25.61
N ASP A 736 27.28 32.24 -26.90
CA ASP A 736 25.94 32.20 -27.44
C ASP A 736 25.07 33.45 -27.17
N VAL A 737 25.65 34.57 -26.74
CA VAL A 737 24.84 35.80 -26.60
C VAL A 737 24.42 36.36 -27.95
N TYR A 738 23.12 36.68 -28.10
CA TYR A 738 22.56 37.38 -29.26
C TYR A 738 22.18 38.82 -28.94
N ALA A 739 22.45 39.72 -29.89
CA ALA A 739 22.10 41.13 -29.83
C ALA A 739 21.35 41.57 -31.09
N PHE A 740 20.15 42.12 -30.93
CA PHE A 740 19.45 42.80 -32.02
C PHE A 740 19.72 44.30 -31.96
N VAL A 741 20.24 44.87 -33.05
CA VAL A 741 20.61 46.28 -33.14
C VAL A 741 19.43 47.11 -33.65
N ARG A 742 18.91 48.03 -32.82
CA ARG A 742 17.69 48.79 -33.18
C ARG A 742 17.95 49.92 -34.17
N LEU A 743 19.05 50.64 -34.01
CA LEU A 743 19.34 51.87 -34.74
C LEU A 743 20.81 51.88 -35.17
N GLY A 744 21.11 52.62 -36.23
CA GLY A 744 22.45 52.71 -36.79
C GLY A 744 22.39 53.06 -38.28
N THR A 745 23.51 53.48 -38.85
CA THR A 745 23.63 53.67 -40.29
C THR A 745 24.09 52.37 -40.97
N ALA A 746 25.04 51.67 -40.35
CA ALA A 746 25.63 50.44 -40.89
C ALA A 746 25.09 49.18 -40.21
N ASN A 747 24.78 49.24 -38.93
CA ASN A 747 24.41 48.07 -38.13
C ASN A 747 22.93 47.99 -37.77
N ALA A 748 22.08 48.94 -38.18
CA ALA A 748 20.64 48.86 -37.92
C ALA A 748 20.04 47.55 -38.43
N GLU A 749 19.14 46.98 -37.63
CA GLU A 749 18.38 45.76 -37.91
C GLU A 749 19.23 44.48 -38.06
N LYS A 750 20.53 44.54 -37.77
CA LYS A 750 21.40 43.36 -37.76
C LYS A 750 21.34 42.63 -36.42
N PHE A 751 21.70 41.35 -36.49
CA PHE A 751 21.96 40.53 -35.31
C PHE A 751 23.46 40.30 -35.18
N PHE A 752 23.96 40.30 -33.94
CA PHE A 752 25.32 39.88 -33.65
C PHE A 752 25.30 38.77 -32.62
N SER A 753 26.13 37.74 -32.83
CA SER A 753 26.33 36.68 -31.86
C SER A 753 27.79 36.57 -31.43
N CYS A 754 28.02 36.21 -30.17
CA CYS A 754 29.34 35.83 -29.70
C CYS A 754 29.72 34.47 -30.31
N THR A 755 30.89 34.38 -30.93
CA THR A 755 31.35 33.18 -31.65
C THR A 755 32.49 32.43 -30.94
N ASN A 756 32.77 32.75 -29.67
CA ASN A 756 33.74 32.01 -28.87
C ASN A 756 33.27 30.55 -28.66
N ALA A 757 34.17 29.57 -28.84
CA ALA A 757 33.84 28.14 -28.70
C ALA A 757 33.73 27.66 -27.23
N THR A 758 34.25 28.45 -26.29
CA THR A 758 34.22 28.23 -24.84
C THR A 758 34.06 29.56 -24.13
N ASP A 759 33.57 29.53 -22.89
CA ASP A 759 33.34 30.70 -22.05
C ASP A 759 34.60 31.60 -21.96
N PRO A 760 34.56 32.86 -22.48
CA PRO A 760 35.74 33.73 -22.50
C PRO A 760 36.00 34.35 -21.12
N VAL A 761 37.27 34.36 -20.69
CA VAL A 761 37.65 35.02 -19.43
C VAL A 761 37.67 36.53 -19.61
N LEU A 762 36.84 37.24 -18.83
CA LEU A 762 36.70 38.69 -18.94
C LEU A 762 38.01 39.44 -18.68
N GLY A 763 38.29 40.43 -19.53
CA GLY A 763 39.49 41.25 -19.43
C GLY A 763 40.75 40.59 -19.99
N THR A 764 40.73 39.30 -20.35
CA THR A 764 41.89 38.60 -20.92
C THR A 764 41.61 37.94 -22.26
N THR A 765 40.48 37.23 -22.40
CA THR A 765 40.13 36.53 -23.63
C THR A 765 39.42 37.48 -24.59
N SER A 766 39.83 37.50 -25.86
CA SER A 766 39.09 38.25 -26.89
C SER A 766 37.67 37.72 -27.03
N ILE A 767 36.69 38.62 -26.95
CA ILE A 767 35.27 38.32 -27.10
C ILE A 767 34.88 38.69 -28.53
N THR A 768 34.56 37.70 -29.34
CA THR A 768 34.36 37.88 -30.78
C THR A 768 32.87 37.90 -31.09
N PHE A 769 32.38 39.00 -31.67
CA PHE A 769 31.00 39.09 -32.18
C PHE A 769 30.99 39.11 -33.70
N ALA A 770 30.16 38.25 -34.30
CA ALA A 770 29.96 38.20 -35.75
C ALA A 770 28.50 38.50 -36.10
N GLU A 771 28.27 39.04 -37.30
CA GLU A 771 26.92 39.22 -37.83
C GLU A 771 26.23 37.85 -37.94
N ALA A 772 25.03 37.75 -37.39
CA ALA A 772 24.21 36.55 -37.38
C ALA A 772 22.95 36.78 -38.22
N ALA A 773 22.43 35.70 -38.82
CA ALA A 773 21.09 35.75 -39.40
C ALA A 773 20.04 35.96 -38.29
N PRO A 774 18.89 36.60 -38.59
CA PRO A 774 17.76 36.64 -37.68
C PRO A 774 17.40 35.21 -37.26
N HIS A 775 17.35 34.95 -35.95
CA HIS A 775 16.83 33.68 -35.48
C HIS A 775 15.34 33.59 -35.81
N ASP A 776 14.96 32.65 -36.68
CA ASP A 776 13.62 32.52 -37.24
C ASP A 776 13.11 31.08 -37.14
N ALA A 777 13.10 30.55 -35.91
CA ALA A 777 12.65 29.18 -35.65
C ALA A 777 11.12 29.07 -35.72
N TYR A 778 10.65 28.08 -36.45
CA TYR A 778 9.26 27.67 -36.38
C TYR A 778 9.01 26.89 -35.10
N LEU A 779 8.23 27.47 -34.19
CA LEU A 779 7.77 26.79 -32.98
C LEU A 779 6.65 25.80 -33.26
N PHE A 780 5.88 26.05 -34.32
CA PHE A 780 4.85 25.13 -34.79
C PHE A 780 4.94 25.04 -36.30
N ASN A 781 4.81 23.84 -36.85
CA ASN A 781 4.71 23.60 -38.29
C ASN A 781 3.59 22.61 -38.57
N ASN A 782 2.94 22.76 -39.73
CA ASN A 782 1.86 21.90 -40.17
C ASN A 782 0.88 21.63 -39.02
N SER A 783 0.43 22.69 -38.33
CA SER A 783 -0.33 22.57 -37.07
C SER A 783 -1.63 23.36 -37.15
N ARG A 784 -2.70 22.84 -36.53
CA ARG A 784 -4.05 23.40 -36.68
C ARG A 784 -4.85 23.32 -35.39
N ASP A 785 -5.71 24.32 -35.14
CA ASP A 785 -6.65 24.37 -34.01
C ASP A 785 -5.98 24.35 -32.62
N VAL A 786 -4.77 24.92 -32.52
CA VAL A 786 -3.96 24.92 -31.29
C VAL A 786 -4.29 26.12 -30.40
N VAL A 787 -4.43 25.88 -29.09
CA VAL A 787 -4.59 26.93 -28.08
C VAL A 787 -3.28 27.14 -27.32
N ILE A 788 -2.82 28.38 -27.25
CA ILE A 788 -1.59 28.78 -26.57
C ILE A 788 -1.95 29.77 -25.47
N ILE A 789 -1.65 29.44 -24.22
CA ILE A 789 -2.11 30.22 -23.06
C ILE A 789 -0.96 30.51 -22.11
N GLY A 790 -0.82 31.76 -21.68
CA GLY A 790 0.08 32.15 -20.59
C GLY A 790 1.54 31.77 -20.84
N SER A 791 1.94 31.64 -22.11
CA SER A 791 3.26 31.15 -22.51
C SER A 791 4.23 32.32 -22.76
N ASN A 792 5.53 32.03 -22.78
CA ASN A 792 6.59 32.98 -23.10
C ASN A 792 7.49 32.41 -24.21
N PHE A 793 7.30 32.92 -25.42
CA PHE A 793 8.00 32.49 -26.62
C PHE A 793 8.92 33.60 -27.12
N VAL A 794 10.19 33.28 -27.31
CA VAL A 794 11.23 34.24 -27.69
C VAL A 794 11.84 33.85 -29.04
N LEU A 795 11.84 34.80 -29.98
CA LEU A 795 12.38 34.68 -31.35
C LEU A 795 11.83 33.46 -32.12
N GLY A 796 10.53 33.22 -32.01
CA GLY A 796 9.84 32.13 -32.70
C GLY A 796 8.68 32.62 -33.56
N ARG A 797 8.20 31.80 -34.49
CA ARG A 797 6.94 32.02 -35.23
C ARG A 797 6.20 30.71 -35.46
N ALA A 798 4.93 30.77 -35.86
CA ALA A 798 4.26 29.60 -36.43
C ALA A 798 4.66 29.46 -37.90
N GLY A 799 4.53 28.24 -38.43
CA GLY A 799 4.67 27.94 -39.85
C GLY A 799 3.61 28.65 -40.68
N ASN A 800 3.92 28.98 -41.93
CA ASN A 800 2.91 29.55 -42.85
C ASN A 800 1.78 28.55 -43.17
N ASP A 801 2.00 27.28 -42.88
CA ASP A 801 1.06 26.16 -42.99
C ASP A 801 0.24 25.96 -41.70
N CYS A 802 0.49 26.74 -40.65
CA CYS A 802 -0.30 26.71 -39.43
C CYS A 802 -1.62 27.47 -39.57
N THR A 803 -2.70 26.93 -39.02
CA THR A 803 -4.04 27.55 -39.12
C THR A 803 -4.82 27.51 -37.80
N ASN A 804 -5.69 28.49 -37.60
CA ASN A 804 -6.62 28.60 -36.47
C ASN A 804 -5.99 28.46 -35.06
N PHE A 805 -4.99 29.30 -34.76
CA PHE A 805 -4.45 29.41 -33.41
C PHE A 805 -5.27 30.37 -32.55
N SER A 806 -5.42 30.02 -31.27
CA SER A 806 -5.96 30.90 -30.23
C SER A 806 -4.85 31.22 -29.23
N ILE A 807 -4.45 32.49 -29.16
CA ILE A 807 -3.31 32.94 -28.36
C ILE A 807 -3.82 33.87 -27.26
N ILE A 808 -3.67 33.42 -26.02
CA ILE A 808 -4.27 34.04 -24.84
C ILE A 808 -3.19 34.38 -23.80
N GLY A 809 -3.10 35.63 -23.37
CA GLY A 809 -2.19 36.04 -22.30
C GLY A 809 -0.73 35.64 -22.52
N THR A 810 -0.31 35.49 -23.78
CA THR A 810 1.00 34.96 -24.17
C THR A 810 1.91 36.10 -24.60
N ASN A 811 3.18 36.04 -24.18
CA ASN A 811 4.24 36.92 -24.68
C ASN A 811 4.97 36.18 -25.80
N TRP A 812 4.83 36.66 -27.04
CA TRP A 812 5.45 36.06 -28.21
C TRP A 812 6.29 37.11 -28.93
N LYS A 813 7.61 36.93 -28.89
CA LYS A 813 8.56 37.77 -29.62
C LYS A 813 9.05 37.02 -30.87
N THR A 814 9.11 37.71 -31.99
CA THR A 814 9.64 37.26 -33.27
C THR A 814 10.51 38.35 -33.88
N THR A 815 11.39 37.99 -34.82
CA THR A 815 12.26 38.91 -35.57
C THR A 815 11.56 39.56 -36.76
N HIS A 816 10.41 39.04 -37.21
CA HIS A 816 9.68 39.56 -38.36
C HIS A 816 8.30 40.10 -37.96
N ALA A 817 8.16 41.42 -37.93
CA ALA A 817 6.89 42.06 -37.62
C ALA A 817 5.78 41.65 -38.62
N SER A 818 6.07 41.58 -39.93
CA SER A 818 5.07 41.32 -40.98
C SER A 818 4.53 39.88 -41.02
N ILE A 819 5.25 38.89 -40.49
CA ILE A 819 4.89 37.47 -40.64
C ILE A 819 3.84 37.04 -39.61
N VAL A 820 3.91 37.56 -38.37
CA VAL A 820 2.83 37.38 -37.38
C VAL A 820 1.53 38.04 -37.85
N TRP A 821 1.63 39.17 -38.55
CA TRP A 821 0.48 39.86 -39.13
C TRP A 821 -0.10 39.12 -40.34
N ASN A 822 0.72 38.61 -41.25
CA ASN A 822 0.24 37.83 -42.38
C ASN A 822 -0.42 36.53 -41.91
N GLN A 823 0.06 35.91 -40.84
CA GLN A 823 -0.58 34.73 -40.22
C GLN A 823 -1.88 35.08 -39.49
N SER A 824 -2.02 36.32 -38.97
CA SER A 824 -3.28 36.80 -38.40
C SER A 824 -4.45 36.75 -39.38
N THR A 825 -4.17 36.67 -40.69
CA THR A 825 -5.11 36.39 -41.76
C THR A 825 -4.74 35.07 -42.44
N LEU A 826 -5.47 34.02 -42.11
CA LEU A 826 -5.34 32.67 -42.63
C LEU A 826 -5.46 32.65 -44.17
N ALA A 827 -4.91 31.62 -44.80
CA ALA A 827 -4.99 31.43 -46.26
C ALA A 827 -6.45 31.31 -46.78
N ASP A 828 -7.38 30.92 -45.89
CA ASP A 828 -8.81 30.90 -46.14
C ASP A 828 -9.52 32.24 -45.83
N GLY A 829 -8.76 33.28 -45.46
CA GLY A 829 -9.23 34.62 -45.11
C GLY A 829 -9.71 34.81 -43.66
N SER A 830 -9.81 33.74 -42.86
CA SER A 830 -10.20 33.84 -41.45
C SER A 830 -9.05 34.36 -40.58
N ARG A 831 -9.30 34.83 -39.34
CA ARG A 831 -8.25 35.41 -38.48
C ARG A 831 -7.87 34.53 -37.30
N HIS A 832 -6.62 34.58 -36.87
CA HIS A 832 -6.22 34.05 -35.57
C HIS A 832 -6.90 34.82 -34.43
N ASN A 833 -7.25 34.10 -33.36
CA ASN A 833 -7.88 34.69 -32.19
C ASN A 833 -6.80 35.15 -31.20
N TYR A 834 -6.73 36.45 -30.95
CA TYR A 834 -5.79 37.04 -29.99
C TYR A 834 -6.56 37.62 -28.80
N VAL A 835 -6.29 37.11 -27.60
CA VAL A 835 -6.97 37.55 -26.37
C VAL A 835 -5.94 38.02 -25.35
N GLY A 836 -5.75 39.33 -25.25
CA GLY A 836 -4.86 39.94 -24.25
C GLY A 836 -3.40 39.49 -24.38
N SER A 837 -2.94 39.31 -25.62
CA SER A 837 -1.61 38.77 -25.93
C SER A 837 -0.63 39.87 -26.32
N VAL A 838 0.66 39.65 -26.06
CA VAL A 838 1.73 40.59 -26.42
C VAL A 838 2.55 39.97 -27.55
N LEU A 839 2.46 40.55 -28.75
CA LEU A 839 3.24 40.13 -29.91
C LEU A 839 4.26 41.22 -30.22
N ASN A 840 5.54 40.89 -30.21
CA ASN A 840 6.64 41.85 -30.45
C ASN A 840 6.55 43.12 -29.60
N GLY A 841 6.11 43.00 -28.35
CA GLY A 841 5.93 44.15 -27.44
C GLY A 841 4.66 44.97 -27.67
N VAL A 842 3.87 44.66 -28.70
CA VAL A 842 2.55 45.27 -28.94
C VAL A 842 1.49 44.43 -28.24
N THR A 843 0.62 45.09 -27.45
CA THR A 843 -0.50 44.41 -26.78
C THR A 843 -1.71 44.38 -27.68
N TYR A 844 -2.31 43.20 -27.83
CA TYR A 844 -3.49 42.95 -28.63
C TYR A 844 -4.67 42.65 -27.71
N VAL A 845 -5.70 43.48 -27.84
CA VAL A 845 -6.98 43.29 -27.15
C VAL A 845 -7.97 42.81 -28.19
N ALA A 846 -8.73 41.75 -27.88
CA ALA A 846 -9.68 41.17 -28.81
C ALA A 846 -10.71 42.24 -29.26
N SER A 847 -10.79 42.54 -30.56
CA SER A 847 -12.00 43.14 -31.14
C SER A 847 -12.84 42.01 -31.71
N ASN A 848 -13.94 41.67 -31.02
CA ASN A 848 -14.93 40.69 -31.50
C ASN A 848 -15.84 41.25 -32.60
N ASP A 849 -15.51 42.41 -33.17
CA ASP A 849 -16.31 43.11 -34.18
C ASP A 849 -16.26 42.35 -35.50
N ILE A 850 -17.45 41.97 -36.00
CA ILE A 850 -17.62 41.35 -37.31
C ILE A 850 -18.11 42.42 -38.30
N GLU A 851 -17.51 42.51 -39.49
CA GLU A 851 -17.77 43.59 -40.46
C GLU A 851 -18.06 43.03 -41.87
N ALA A 852 -18.86 43.75 -42.66
CA ALA A 852 -19.05 43.51 -44.09
C ALA A 852 -19.14 44.84 -44.86
N THR A 853 -18.79 44.81 -46.14
CA THR A 853 -18.79 45.99 -47.02
C THR A 853 -19.45 45.67 -48.36
N ALA A 854 -20.22 46.60 -48.92
CA ALA A 854 -20.83 46.46 -50.25
C ALA A 854 -20.90 47.82 -50.97
N THR A 855 -20.80 47.82 -52.30
CA THR A 855 -21.12 49.00 -53.11
C THR A 855 -22.63 49.04 -53.36
N VAL A 856 -23.26 50.16 -53.04
CA VAL A 856 -24.72 50.35 -53.18
C VAL A 856 -25.00 51.68 -53.87
N ASP A 857 -26.03 51.68 -54.71
CA ASP A 857 -26.52 52.87 -55.43
C ASP A 857 -27.96 53.17 -54.97
N PRO A 858 -28.12 53.88 -53.84
CA PRO A 858 -29.44 54.18 -53.30
C PRO A 858 -30.20 55.14 -54.21
N ALA A 859 -31.47 54.82 -54.48
CA ALA A 859 -32.35 55.68 -55.25
C ALA A 859 -32.51 57.07 -54.60
N SER A 860 -32.71 58.09 -55.43
CA SER A 860 -33.04 59.45 -55.00
C SER A 860 -34.29 59.48 -54.14
N LEU A 861 -34.25 60.19 -53.00
CA LEU A 861 -35.36 60.21 -52.04
C LEU A 861 -35.94 61.61 -51.87
N MET A 862 -37.24 61.75 -52.09
CA MET A 862 -37.97 62.95 -51.65
C MET A 862 -38.04 62.99 -50.12
N PRO A 863 -38.18 64.18 -49.50
CA PRO A 863 -38.44 64.29 -48.07
C PRO A 863 -39.64 63.46 -47.64
N GLY A 864 -39.48 62.64 -46.60
CA GLY A 864 -40.46 61.67 -46.11
C GLY A 864 -40.40 60.29 -46.76
N GLN A 865 -39.55 60.06 -47.77
CA GLN A 865 -39.41 58.76 -48.43
C GLN A 865 -38.25 57.92 -47.87
N ARG A 866 -38.36 56.60 -48.03
CA ARG A 866 -37.29 55.62 -47.77
C ARG A 866 -37.14 54.64 -48.91
N THR A 867 -35.94 54.09 -49.09
CA THR A 867 -35.71 52.99 -50.03
C THR A 867 -36.39 51.71 -49.54
N ALA A 868 -36.54 50.73 -50.43
CA ALA A 868 -36.87 49.37 -50.02
C ALA A 868 -35.77 48.82 -49.08
N THR A 869 -36.16 47.96 -48.14
CA THR A 869 -35.20 47.27 -47.25
C THR A 869 -34.34 46.33 -48.07
N ALA A 870 -33.03 46.52 -48.01
CA ALA A 870 -32.03 45.64 -48.60
C ALA A 870 -31.32 44.83 -47.50
N THR A 871 -30.56 43.82 -47.90
CA THR A 871 -29.78 42.97 -46.98
C THR A 871 -28.31 42.92 -47.37
N ILE A 872 -27.46 42.71 -46.38
CA ILE A 872 -26.04 42.37 -46.55
C ILE A 872 -25.69 41.21 -45.63
N ALA A 873 -24.91 40.26 -46.14
CA ALA A 873 -24.44 39.12 -45.37
C ALA A 873 -23.30 39.56 -44.45
N VAL A 874 -23.49 39.42 -43.13
CA VAL A 874 -22.46 39.64 -42.10
C VAL A 874 -22.29 38.33 -41.34
N ALA A 875 -21.30 37.52 -41.74
CA ALA A 875 -21.08 36.20 -41.16
C ALA A 875 -20.82 36.32 -39.64
N GLY A 876 -21.61 35.58 -38.84
CA GLY A 876 -21.54 35.56 -37.38
C GLY A 876 -22.51 36.49 -36.65
N ALA A 877 -23.30 37.31 -37.36
CA ALA A 877 -24.30 38.18 -36.74
C ALA A 877 -25.51 37.38 -36.22
N ALA A 878 -25.99 37.71 -35.01
CA ALA A 878 -27.15 37.09 -34.39
C ALA A 878 -28.19 38.13 -33.93
N LEU A 879 -29.46 37.71 -33.84
CA LEU A 879 -30.54 38.56 -33.32
C LEU A 879 -30.19 39.07 -31.92
N GLY A 880 -30.30 40.39 -31.71
CA GLY A 880 -29.94 41.06 -30.46
C GLY A 880 -28.59 41.79 -30.48
N ASN A 881 -27.71 41.51 -31.46
CA ASN A 881 -26.48 42.28 -31.63
C ASN A 881 -26.75 43.67 -32.22
N ILE A 882 -25.86 44.63 -31.96
CA ILE A 882 -25.99 46.02 -32.41
C ILE A 882 -25.32 46.17 -33.78
N ALA A 883 -26.08 46.62 -34.80
CA ALA A 883 -25.54 46.94 -36.11
C ALA A 883 -25.28 48.45 -36.23
N LYS A 884 -24.05 48.82 -36.64
CA LYS A 884 -23.66 50.19 -36.98
C LYS A 884 -23.31 50.25 -38.46
N ALA A 885 -23.89 51.22 -39.17
CA ALA A 885 -23.67 51.41 -40.60
C ALA A 885 -22.98 52.75 -40.86
N SER A 886 -22.15 52.78 -41.91
CA SER A 886 -21.49 53.98 -42.43
C SER A 886 -21.49 53.95 -43.95
N PHE A 887 -21.42 55.12 -44.57
CA PHE A 887 -21.41 55.28 -46.02
C PHE A 887 -20.28 56.19 -46.46
N SER A 888 -19.73 55.93 -47.64
CA SER A 888 -18.56 56.65 -48.16
C SER A 888 -18.86 58.05 -48.69
N LEU A 889 -20.14 58.44 -48.83
CA LEU A 889 -20.56 59.75 -49.32
C LEU A 889 -21.33 60.52 -48.23
N ASN A 890 -21.38 61.84 -48.35
CA ASN A 890 -22.16 62.69 -47.44
C ASN A 890 -23.65 62.43 -47.66
N LEU A 891 -24.34 61.99 -46.61
CA LEU A 891 -25.74 61.60 -46.68
C LEU A 891 -26.72 62.74 -46.39
N ALA A 892 -26.32 63.83 -45.71
CA ALA A 892 -27.27 64.83 -45.24
C ALA A 892 -28.09 65.45 -46.40
N PRO A 893 -29.45 65.46 -46.34
CA PRO A 893 -30.33 65.18 -45.19
C PRO A 893 -30.73 63.71 -44.96
N VAL A 894 -30.37 62.79 -45.84
CA VAL A 894 -30.63 61.34 -45.75
C VAL A 894 -29.86 60.70 -44.59
N ARG A 895 -30.41 59.62 -44.01
CA ARG A 895 -29.74 58.77 -43.04
C ARG A 895 -29.89 57.28 -43.38
N ILE A 896 -28.99 56.45 -42.86
CA ILE A 896 -29.05 54.99 -42.98
C ILE A 896 -29.51 54.38 -41.67
N ILE A 897 -30.44 53.42 -41.77
CA ILE A 897 -30.88 52.59 -40.66
C ILE A 897 -30.46 51.15 -40.95
N ALA A 898 -29.85 50.47 -39.99
CA ALA A 898 -29.43 49.07 -40.12
C ALA A 898 -29.69 48.27 -38.83
N TRP A 899 -30.04 47.00 -38.95
CA TRP A 899 -30.29 46.10 -37.82
C TRP A 899 -30.06 44.64 -38.21
N VAL A 900 -29.69 43.80 -37.24
CA VAL A 900 -29.60 42.35 -37.48
C VAL A 900 -31.01 41.79 -37.63
N SER A 901 -31.33 41.30 -38.83
CA SER A 901 -32.69 40.84 -39.17
C SER A 901 -32.83 39.33 -39.16
N ALA A 902 -31.73 38.59 -39.31
CA ALA A 902 -31.65 37.14 -39.15
C ALA A 902 -30.19 36.71 -38.90
N ALA A 903 -29.99 35.42 -38.62
CA ALA A 903 -28.63 34.87 -38.54
C ALA A 903 -27.82 35.20 -39.81
N ASN A 904 -26.60 35.68 -39.62
CA ASN A 904 -25.67 36.10 -40.67
C ASN A 904 -26.18 37.23 -41.59
N THR A 905 -27.27 37.92 -41.23
CA THR A 905 -27.97 38.86 -42.12
C THR A 905 -28.27 40.17 -41.42
N VAL A 906 -27.79 41.28 -42.00
CA VAL A 906 -28.16 42.64 -41.57
C VAL A 906 -29.04 43.26 -42.65
N SER A 907 -30.19 43.77 -42.24
CA SER A 907 -31.07 44.57 -43.10
C SER A 907 -30.77 46.06 -42.93
N TYR A 908 -30.90 46.81 -44.01
CA TYR A 908 -30.73 48.26 -44.00
C TYR A 908 -31.64 48.96 -45.02
N TYR A 909 -31.88 50.26 -44.81
CA TYR A 909 -32.48 51.15 -45.80
C TYR A 909 -31.97 52.58 -45.61
N PHE A 910 -32.12 53.40 -46.65
CA PHE A 910 -31.88 54.85 -46.61
C PHE A 910 -33.22 55.56 -46.45
N GLU A 911 -33.28 56.58 -45.61
CA GLU A 911 -34.47 57.42 -45.49
C GLU A 911 -34.11 58.90 -45.48
N ASN A 912 -34.92 59.69 -46.19
CA ASN A 912 -34.90 61.14 -46.14
C ASN A 912 -36.00 61.58 -45.17
N PRO A 913 -35.70 61.91 -43.90
CA PRO A 913 -36.72 62.30 -42.95
C PRO A 913 -37.43 63.59 -43.38
N GLN A 914 -38.74 63.66 -43.21
CA GLN A 914 -39.50 64.88 -43.52
C GLN A 914 -39.14 65.98 -42.53
N ALA A 915 -38.55 67.08 -43.02
CA ALA A 915 -38.23 68.26 -42.22
C ALA A 915 -38.91 69.50 -42.83
N LEU A 916 -39.77 70.16 -42.06
CA LEU A 916 -40.32 71.46 -42.42
C LEU A 916 -39.25 72.53 -42.16
N LEU A 917 -38.95 73.33 -43.17
CA LEU A 917 -38.10 74.50 -43.01
C LEU A 917 -38.96 75.64 -42.48
N THR A 918 -38.40 76.44 -41.58
CA THR A 918 -39.13 77.57 -40.99
C THR A 918 -38.25 78.80 -40.96
N GLY A 919 -38.88 79.96 -41.08
CA GLY A 919 -38.22 81.25 -40.95
C GLY A 919 -39.20 82.29 -40.46
N SER A 920 -38.67 83.39 -39.94
CA SER A 920 -39.47 84.50 -39.46
C SER A 920 -38.77 85.83 -39.63
N ALA A 921 -39.54 86.89 -39.83
CA ALA A 921 -39.07 88.27 -39.85
C ALA A 921 -39.99 89.15 -38.99
N THR A 922 -39.47 90.27 -38.49
CA THR A 922 -40.34 91.33 -37.96
C THR A 922 -40.77 92.19 -39.14
N TYR A 923 -42.07 92.38 -39.31
CA TYR A 923 -42.62 93.12 -40.44
C TYR A 923 -43.65 94.14 -39.96
N ASP A 924 -43.51 95.37 -40.45
CA ASP A 924 -44.44 96.48 -40.23
C ASP A 924 -45.05 96.85 -41.58
N ALA A 925 -46.29 96.42 -41.81
CA ALA A 925 -46.96 96.63 -43.08
C ALA A 925 -47.64 98.00 -43.04
N ALA A 926 -46.89 99.04 -43.39
CA ALA A 926 -47.41 100.40 -43.47
C ALA A 926 -48.75 100.44 -44.22
N SER A 927 -49.71 101.26 -43.75
CA SER A 927 -51.07 101.43 -44.28
C SER A 927 -51.23 101.08 -45.77
N ILE A 928 -51.85 99.94 -46.04
CA ILE A 928 -52.07 99.38 -47.37
C ILE A 928 -53.44 99.85 -47.87
N ALA A 929 -53.49 100.54 -49.01
CA ALA A 929 -54.74 101.01 -49.60
C ALA A 929 -55.68 99.86 -50.02
N ALA A 930 -56.99 100.14 -50.13
CA ALA A 930 -57.98 99.17 -50.57
C ALA A 930 -57.64 98.61 -51.97
N GLY A 931 -57.63 97.29 -52.12
CA GLY A 931 -57.28 96.59 -53.35
C GLY A 931 -55.78 96.54 -53.68
N ALA A 932 -54.92 97.17 -52.87
CA ALA A 932 -53.47 97.13 -53.03
C ALA A 932 -52.85 95.92 -52.34
N GLU A 933 -51.64 95.57 -52.76
CA GLU A 933 -50.81 94.55 -52.14
C GLU A 933 -49.38 95.07 -51.94
N VAL A 934 -48.77 94.61 -50.87
CA VAL A 934 -47.35 94.86 -50.57
C VAL A 934 -46.67 93.54 -50.30
N THR A 935 -45.37 93.47 -50.57
CA THR A 935 -44.60 92.27 -50.37
C THR A 935 -43.44 92.51 -49.42
N THR A 936 -43.11 91.49 -48.66
CA THR A 936 -41.90 91.43 -47.84
C THR A 936 -41.30 90.04 -47.93
N THR A 937 -40.06 89.87 -47.47
CA THR A 937 -39.38 88.58 -47.50
C THR A 937 -39.12 88.05 -46.10
N VAL A 938 -39.23 86.74 -45.97
CA VAL A 938 -38.85 85.96 -44.79
C VAL A 938 -37.71 85.04 -45.19
N THR A 939 -36.57 85.15 -44.52
CA THR A 939 -35.47 84.21 -44.73
C THR A 939 -35.83 82.85 -44.11
N VAL A 940 -36.01 81.84 -44.97
CA VAL A 940 -36.25 80.45 -44.59
C VAL A 940 -35.07 79.63 -45.10
N THR A 941 -34.04 79.45 -44.27
CA THR A 941 -32.80 78.76 -44.65
C THR A 941 -33.10 77.32 -45.10
N GLY A 942 -32.60 76.95 -46.28
CA GLY A 942 -32.82 75.68 -46.96
C GLY A 942 -33.92 75.71 -48.03
N ALA A 943 -34.78 76.72 -48.06
CA ALA A 943 -35.87 76.78 -49.04
C ALA A 943 -35.33 77.04 -50.44
N ALA A 944 -35.75 76.26 -51.43
CA ALA A 944 -35.39 76.42 -52.83
C ALA A 944 -36.63 76.78 -53.67
N ILE A 945 -36.41 77.46 -54.80
CA ILE A 945 -37.49 77.77 -55.75
C ILE A 945 -38.16 76.46 -56.17
N GLY A 946 -39.48 76.39 -56.04
CA GLY A 946 -40.27 75.18 -56.30
C GLY A 946 -40.71 74.43 -55.04
N ASP A 947 -40.11 74.72 -53.88
CA ASP A 947 -40.61 74.23 -52.60
C ASP A 947 -41.95 74.86 -52.23
N VAL A 948 -42.77 74.10 -51.50
CA VAL A 948 -44.13 74.51 -51.18
C VAL A 948 -44.14 75.26 -49.86
N VAL A 949 -44.57 76.53 -49.88
CA VAL A 949 -44.91 77.22 -48.64
C VAL A 949 -46.20 76.62 -48.11
N VAL A 950 -46.12 75.91 -46.98
CA VAL A 950 -47.25 75.22 -46.36
C VAL A 950 -48.13 76.23 -45.59
N GLY A 951 -47.56 77.35 -45.18
CA GLY A 951 -48.32 78.44 -44.58
C GLY A 951 -47.47 79.65 -44.25
N THR A 952 -48.15 80.80 -44.18
CA THR A 952 -47.61 82.03 -43.60
C THR A 952 -48.54 82.51 -42.50
N SER A 953 -48.00 83.20 -41.49
CA SER A 953 -48.79 83.73 -40.37
C SER A 953 -48.21 85.04 -39.86
N HIS A 954 -49.07 85.94 -39.38
CA HIS A 954 -48.68 87.23 -38.81
C HIS A 954 -49.08 87.29 -37.34
N GLY A 955 -48.27 87.96 -36.52
CA GLY A 955 -48.42 87.99 -35.06
C GLY A 955 -49.54 88.89 -34.52
N VAL A 956 -50.34 89.52 -35.38
CA VAL A 956 -51.49 90.37 -35.01
C VAL A 956 -52.72 90.02 -35.86
N ASP A 957 -53.90 90.48 -35.45
CA ASP A 957 -55.14 90.34 -36.24
C ASP A 957 -54.94 90.95 -37.64
N GLN A 958 -55.18 90.16 -38.67
CA GLN A 958 -54.98 90.55 -40.07
C GLN A 958 -56.06 91.53 -40.56
N ALA A 959 -57.10 91.81 -39.76
CA ALA A 959 -58.10 92.84 -40.04
C ALA A 959 -58.73 92.73 -41.45
N GLY A 960 -58.90 91.49 -41.94
CA GLY A 960 -59.48 91.18 -43.26
C GLY A 960 -58.48 91.08 -44.42
N LEU A 961 -57.17 91.25 -44.19
CA LEU A 961 -56.11 91.03 -45.18
C LEU A 961 -55.81 89.53 -45.32
N THR A 962 -55.30 89.14 -46.48
CA THR A 962 -54.78 87.79 -46.72
C THR A 962 -53.26 87.82 -46.88
N ILE A 963 -52.59 86.77 -46.37
CA ILE A 963 -51.15 86.60 -46.49
C ILE A 963 -50.87 85.26 -47.16
N GLU A 964 -50.25 85.31 -48.33
CA GLU A 964 -49.82 84.15 -49.08
C GLU A 964 -48.30 84.20 -49.25
N GLY A 965 -47.65 83.05 -49.13
CA GLY A 965 -46.21 82.94 -49.31
C GLY A 965 -45.87 82.03 -50.47
N TYR A 966 -44.81 82.37 -51.19
CA TYR A 966 -44.13 81.44 -52.10
C TYR A 966 -42.62 81.59 -51.96
N VAL A 967 -41.88 80.52 -52.23
CA VAL A 967 -40.41 80.59 -52.24
C VAL A 967 -39.99 81.33 -53.50
N SER A 968 -39.52 82.56 -53.32
CA SER A 968 -39.20 83.48 -54.42
C SER A 968 -37.74 83.39 -54.85
N ALA A 969 -36.85 82.95 -53.95
CA ALA A 969 -35.45 82.68 -54.23
C ALA A 969 -34.89 81.68 -53.19
N ALA A 970 -33.65 81.22 -53.40
CA ALA A 970 -32.96 80.41 -52.41
C ALA A 970 -32.97 81.10 -51.03
N ASN A 971 -33.28 80.30 -50.00
CA ASN A 971 -33.45 80.71 -48.61
C ASN A 971 -34.52 81.80 -48.36
N THR A 972 -35.40 82.08 -49.32
CA THR A 972 -36.25 83.28 -49.28
C THR A 972 -37.70 82.97 -49.65
N VAL A 973 -38.61 83.20 -48.71
CA VAL A 973 -40.04 83.23 -48.95
C VAL A 973 -40.50 84.67 -49.11
N THR A 974 -41.13 85.00 -50.23
CA THR A 974 -41.87 86.26 -50.35
C THR A 974 -43.26 86.05 -49.81
N ALA A 975 -43.63 86.84 -48.81
CA ALA A 975 -44.99 86.96 -48.32
C ALA A 975 -45.67 88.15 -48.99
N VAL A 976 -46.81 87.90 -49.61
CA VAL A 976 -47.67 88.90 -50.24
C VAL A 976 -48.81 89.18 -49.28
N VAL A 977 -48.89 90.42 -48.79
CA VAL A 977 -49.97 90.90 -47.94
C VAL A 977 -50.92 91.72 -48.80
N ARG A 978 -52.15 91.22 -48.98
CA ARG A 978 -53.14 91.84 -49.87
C ARG A 978 -54.32 92.38 -49.07
N ASN A 979 -54.68 93.64 -49.32
CA ASN A 979 -55.85 94.27 -48.72
C ASN A 979 -57.07 94.10 -49.63
N GLY A 980 -57.88 93.08 -49.35
CA GLY A 980 -59.16 92.82 -50.03
C GLY A 980 -60.35 93.61 -49.48
N THR A 981 -60.14 94.50 -48.50
CA THR A 981 -61.21 95.26 -47.84
C THR A 981 -61.57 96.53 -48.61
N GLY A 982 -62.65 97.21 -48.20
CA GLY A 982 -63.13 98.45 -48.84
C GLY A 982 -62.41 99.73 -48.42
N GLY A 983 -61.41 99.66 -47.53
CA GLY A 983 -60.67 100.82 -47.01
C GLY A 983 -59.18 100.52 -46.81
N ALA A 984 -58.38 101.55 -46.55
CA ALA A 984 -56.97 101.34 -46.21
C ALA A 984 -56.82 100.70 -44.81
N VAL A 985 -55.90 99.75 -44.67
CA VAL A 985 -55.66 99.01 -43.42
C VAL A 985 -54.17 99.08 -43.07
N ASP A 986 -53.87 99.43 -41.82
CA ASP A 986 -52.52 99.53 -41.27
C ASP A 986 -52.32 98.40 -40.25
N LEU A 987 -51.41 97.46 -40.54
CA LEU A 987 -51.12 96.35 -39.63
C LEU A 987 -49.94 96.73 -38.75
N ALA A 988 -50.14 96.64 -37.43
CA ALA A 988 -49.06 96.90 -36.48
C ALA A 988 -47.88 95.94 -36.71
N SER A 989 -46.66 96.48 -36.55
CA SER A 989 -45.42 95.70 -36.57
C SER A 989 -45.49 94.44 -35.71
N ALA A 990 -45.27 93.27 -36.32
CA ALA A 990 -45.28 91.99 -35.63
C ALA A 990 -44.40 90.94 -36.34
N THR A 991 -44.29 89.76 -35.73
CA THR A 991 -43.57 88.64 -36.35
C THR A 991 -44.39 88.02 -37.47
N LEU A 992 -43.83 88.00 -38.67
CA LEU A 992 -44.30 87.24 -39.82
C LEU A 992 -43.49 85.94 -39.92
N ARG A 993 -44.17 84.80 -39.98
CA ARG A 993 -43.55 83.46 -40.09
C ARG A 993 -43.91 82.81 -41.40
N ALA A 994 -42.98 82.04 -41.96
CA ALA A 994 -43.20 81.18 -43.12
C ALA A 994 -42.71 79.76 -42.82
N VAL A 995 -43.47 78.76 -43.27
CA VAL A 995 -43.13 77.34 -43.19
C VAL A 995 -43.08 76.78 -44.61
N VAL A 996 -41.96 76.14 -44.96
CA VAL A 996 -41.71 75.56 -46.28
C VAL A 996 -41.54 74.05 -46.14
N LEU A 997 -42.24 73.31 -46.99
CA LEU A 997 -42.01 71.88 -47.20
C LEU A 997 -41.09 71.74 -48.43
N PRO A 998 -39.86 71.23 -48.24
CA PRO A 998 -39.00 70.91 -49.37
C PRO A 998 -39.63 69.79 -50.20
N VAL A 999 -39.57 69.90 -51.53
CA VAL A 999 -40.15 68.89 -52.45
C VAL A 999 -39.13 68.26 -53.40
N ALA A 1000 -37.88 68.75 -53.41
CA ALA A 1000 -36.82 68.19 -54.22
C ALA A 1000 -36.27 66.87 -53.67
N ALA A 1001 -36.08 65.87 -54.53
CA ALA A 1001 -35.42 64.63 -54.17
C ALA A 1001 -33.91 64.86 -53.92
N THR A 1002 -33.35 64.16 -52.94
CA THR A 1002 -31.91 64.14 -52.67
C THR A 1002 -31.28 62.93 -53.37
N ASP A 1003 -30.33 63.19 -54.27
CA ASP A 1003 -29.50 62.16 -54.93
C ASP A 1003 -28.30 61.81 -54.05
N ILE A 1004 -28.13 60.53 -53.73
CA ILE A 1004 -27.07 60.07 -52.81
C ILE A 1004 -25.85 59.49 -53.57
N ALA A 1005 -26.03 59.14 -54.86
CA ALA A 1005 -25.06 58.50 -55.74
C ALA A 1005 -24.48 57.16 -55.22
N SER A 1006 -23.83 56.40 -56.11
CA SER A 1006 -23.24 55.11 -55.77
C SER A 1006 -22.04 55.25 -54.83
N GLY A 1007 -22.04 54.51 -53.73
CA GLY A 1007 -21.01 54.56 -52.70
C GLY A 1007 -20.83 53.24 -51.96
N THR A 1008 -19.85 53.20 -51.07
CA THR A 1008 -19.50 52.03 -50.27
C THR A 1008 -20.21 52.07 -48.92
N LEU A 1009 -21.08 51.09 -48.68
CA LEU A 1009 -21.70 50.79 -47.40
C LEU A 1009 -20.78 49.88 -46.58
N LYS A 1010 -20.48 50.26 -45.34
CA LYS A 1010 -19.78 49.41 -44.37
C LYS A 1010 -20.66 49.20 -43.14
N ILE A 1011 -20.87 47.93 -42.78
CA ILE A 1011 -21.61 47.51 -41.59
C ILE A 1011 -20.67 46.82 -40.61
N ARG A 1012 -20.73 47.24 -39.35
CA ARG A 1012 -20.11 46.58 -38.19
C ARG A 1012 -21.22 46.05 -37.28
N VAL A 1013 -21.06 44.81 -36.80
CA VAL A 1013 -21.92 44.23 -35.77
C VAL A 1013 -21.12 44.04 -34.49
N GLU A 1014 -21.59 44.67 -33.42
CA GLU A 1014 -21.05 44.57 -32.07
C GLU A 1014 -21.92 43.56 -31.31
N LYS A 1015 -21.28 42.53 -30.74
CA LYS A 1015 -21.98 41.42 -30.09
C LYS A 1015 -22.65 41.82 -28.79
#